data_AF-A0A1V6QNX4-F1
#
_entry.id   AF-A0A1V6QNX4-F1
#
_cell.length_a   1.000
_cell.length_b   1.000
_cell.length_c   1.000
_cell.angle_alpha   90.00
_cell.angle_beta   90.00
_cell.angle_gamma   90.00
#
_symmetry.space_group_name_H-M   'P 1'
#
loop_
_entity.id
_entity.type
_entity.pdbx_description
1 polymer ?
#
loop_
_entity_poly.entity_id
_entity_poly.type
_entity_poly.pdbx_seq_one_letter_code
_entity_poly.pdbx_strand_id
1 'polypeptide(L)'
;MPPRQDPYMNQYVLGPENTLQGQTWPSSHSFPQSSVKRQHLMHTTLEADTPSIGWGGLERIDPNTQTFLSNGAQVVGLAERLYTGGSSSTPNDSTTSTDLTSSFEPKTSMSPPPIPLQSIPNTSVVFGPNVLESGKVDLSKCRPRASIPPKIPPLVYGRQCIQAAYASRLNPYALHLKEQELLQDHLCHVHVTIYLNLRNGILLLWGRNPMVAVTREEALGCAKDYRWMNLASFAYDWLVRNGYINFGCVEAPLAPVKPKRGRRKEGPTIVVIGAGMSGLGCARQLQSLFRQYRNENALPRVIVLEGRRRVGGRIYSHPLHSLESKTLPEGLVPKAEMGAQIIVGFDHGNPLDAIVRGQLALHYHKIRDVSTIYDTDGTPVDEVQDAMAEKLYNDVLERTGVYRRKAVIMPTAEGDRDMIDTGRESVVDDGLTVRQWEEARAAGTTDLLVPTKRVRRGLKHKTADIRPTTDAAADLVEHSDENPAALTCQLTGWNLNPGYTVNDTLELDDIAKQKPQQTLGAVMDDGVKQYERMLPVTPKDMRLMNWHFANLEYANASNVHKLSLSSWDQDIGNEFEGEHSQVVGGYQELPYGLYMLPEKLDVRTNKIVTDISYNEHGSGNKKAVIQCGDGESFTADHVVFSGSLGVLKQQNINFQPPLPNWKRGAIDRLGFGVMNKVILVFEEPFWDTKRDMFGLLREPNNPDSMVQEDYAANRGRFYMFWNVMKTTGLPVLIALMTGDAAHQAEATPDEEIVSEVTSQLRNVFTDTDVPDPLETIVTRWGQDPFTYGSYSYVAAAAFPDDYDLMAKQIGNLHFAGEATCGTHPATVHGAYLSGIRAASEIVESIAGPIEMANPLVPDKNDKTKSTRSESSTPNGNTTRKRKGSSSISSIEAQPPTTTTDQPKASTSSSRKPVSTEKSRKDAYDQALWINIYSELGPAPPRPPKSGLNPFLFYQKDYWTQCRESCDQARRTSSNNPNAKAPRDEIRAALGQMWRTASPEIKQPYLDKVEANRRENAQSWECWKVTVAEWEKRTFEVKDRWCRDNPFEGWVVPDDLGDVESVPVLAPAFSNDAGGSGR
;
A
#
# COMPACT_ATOMS: atom_id res chain seq x y z
N MET A 1 38.17 3.48 -51.79
CA MET A 1 37.73 4.49 -52.77
C MET A 1 36.31 4.94 -52.41
N PRO A 2 35.88 6.16 -52.77
CA PRO A 2 35.45 7.11 -51.74
C PRO A 2 34.04 7.74 -52.03
N PRO A 3 33.61 8.89 -51.46
CA PRO A 3 32.93 8.86 -50.15
C PRO A 3 31.76 9.89 -49.97
N ARG A 4 31.15 9.92 -48.77
CA ARG A 4 30.33 11.03 -48.21
C ARG A 4 28.96 11.25 -48.93
N GLN A 5 27.98 11.99 -48.39
CA GLN A 5 28.01 12.98 -47.31
C GLN A 5 26.67 13.13 -46.55
N ASP A 6 26.72 13.08 -45.22
CA ASP A 6 25.80 13.77 -44.27
C ASP A 6 26.27 15.24 -44.09
N PRO A 7 25.48 16.25 -43.61
CA PRO A 7 24.62 16.11 -42.41
C PRO A 7 23.38 17.04 -42.29
N TYR A 8 22.75 16.97 -41.10
CA TYR A 8 21.93 18.01 -40.44
C TYR A 8 22.39 19.48 -40.64
N MET A 9 21.42 20.40 -40.69
CA MET A 9 21.39 21.54 -39.74
C MET A 9 19.99 22.17 -39.60
N ASN A 10 19.61 22.53 -38.37
CA ASN A 10 18.48 23.43 -38.08
C ASN A 10 18.96 24.89 -38.08
N GLN A 11 18.22 25.82 -38.70
CA GLN A 11 18.15 27.20 -38.22
C GLN A 11 16.91 27.95 -38.75
N TYR A 12 16.29 28.76 -37.89
CA TYR A 12 15.18 29.67 -38.22
C TYR A 12 15.71 30.97 -38.86
N VAL A 13 15.06 31.45 -39.92
CA VAL A 13 15.03 32.88 -40.32
C VAL A 13 13.64 33.20 -40.90
N LEU A 14 13.16 34.44 -40.69
CA LEU A 14 11.83 34.92 -41.10
C LEU A 14 11.85 35.73 -42.42
N GLY A 15 10.98 35.37 -43.38
CA GLY A 15 10.51 36.23 -44.49
C GLY A 15 11.51 36.58 -45.59
N PRO A 16 11.12 37.43 -46.59
CA PRO A 16 9.80 38.05 -46.78
C PRO A 16 9.18 37.89 -48.21
N GLU A 17 7.92 38.33 -48.32
CA GLU A 17 7.17 38.89 -49.47
C GLU A 17 7.37 38.42 -50.94
N ASN A 18 6.24 38.31 -51.65
CA ASN A 18 6.14 38.84 -53.01
C ASN A 18 4.74 39.44 -53.27
N THR A 19 4.63 40.38 -54.21
CA THR A 19 3.51 41.34 -54.30
C THR A 19 2.44 41.00 -55.36
N LEU A 20 1.24 41.62 -55.26
CA LEU A 20 0.64 42.46 -56.33
C LEU A 20 -0.77 43.03 -55.96
N GLN A 21 -0.92 44.37 -56.11
CA GLN A 21 -2.11 45.19 -56.49
C GLN A 21 -3.52 44.95 -55.86
N GLY A 22 -4.29 45.99 -55.45
CA GLY A 22 -3.99 47.43 -55.28
C GLY A 22 -5.23 48.37 -55.38
N GLN A 23 -5.13 49.55 -54.73
CA GLN A 23 -5.99 50.77 -54.86
C GLN A 23 -7.48 50.63 -54.43
N THR A 24 -8.23 51.66 -53.96
CA THR A 24 -8.11 53.15 -53.98
C THR A 24 -8.45 53.85 -52.63
N TRP A 25 -8.10 55.14 -52.52
CA TRP A 25 -8.34 56.11 -51.41
C TRP A 25 -9.63 56.96 -51.63
N PRO A 26 -10.23 57.71 -50.65
CA PRO A 26 -9.68 58.99 -50.16
C PRO A 26 -10.07 59.57 -48.75
N SER A 27 -9.10 60.25 -48.10
CA SER A 27 -9.23 61.45 -47.21
C SER A 27 -10.06 61.38 -45.89
N SER A 28 -9.82 62.18 -44.83
CA SER A 28 -9.08 63.45 -44.70
C SER A 28 -8.36 63.67 -43.34
N HIS A 29 -7.60 64.77 -43.25
CA HIS A 29 -6.78 65.32 -42.12
C HIS A 29 -7.53 65.51 -40.76
N SER A 30 -6.88 65.77 -39.60
CA SER A 30 -5.63 66.52 -39.36
C SER A 30 -4.80 66.20 -38.08
N PHE A 31 -3.50 66.52 -38.16
CA PHE A 31 -2.44 66.59 -37.13
C PHE A 31 -2.41 68.01 -36.44
N PRO A 32 -1.51 68.40 -35.47
CA PRO A 32 -0.10 67.95 -35.27
C PRO A 32 0.60 67.96 -33.87
N GLN A 33 1.74 67.22 -33.80
CA GLN A 33 3.03 67.52 -33.09
C GLN A 33 3.09 67.63 -31.55
N SER A 34 4.20 67.32 -30.84
CA SER A 34 5.52 66.64 -31.09
C SER A 34 6.13 66.23 -29.71
N SER A 35 7.34 65.69 -29.48
CA SER A 35 8.61 65.44 -30.22
C SER A 35 9.33 64.19 -29.59
N VAL A 36 10.20 63.36 -30.21
CA VAL A 36 11.32 63.52 -31.20
C VAL A 36 12.57 64.14 -30.54
N LYS A 37 13.83 63.65 -30.62
CA LYS A 37 14.61 62.61 -31.39
C LYS A 37 15.44 61.72 -30.40
N ARG A 38 16.06 60.54 -30.65
CA ARG A 38 16.22 59.55 -31.77
C ARG A 38 17.71 59.34 -32.22
N GLN A 39 18.24 58.11 -32.09
CA GLN A 39 19.40 57.49 -32.83
C GLN A 39 20.85 57.97 -32.51
N HIS A 40 21.97 57.27 -32.86
CA HIS A 40 22.27 55.94 -33.48
C HIS A 40 23.65 55.40 -32.95
N LEU A 41 24.44 54.44 -33.50
CA LEU A 41 24.54 53.73 -34.81
C LEU A 41 24.93 52.22 -34.68
N MET A 42 26.06 51.79 -35.27
CA MET A 42 26.63 50.42 -35.35
C MET A 42 28.14 50.51 -35.69
N HIS A 43 28.98 49.52 -35.32
CA HIS A 43 29.81 48.74 -36.28
C HIS A 43 30.65 47.62 -35.64
N THR A 44 31.11 46.67 -36.47
CA THR A 44 32.00 45.53 -36.16
C THR A 44 33.42 45.71 -36.73
N THR A 45 34.44 45.14 -36.06
CA THR A 45 35.75 44.74 -36.64
C THR A 45 36.45 43.66 -35.77
N LEU A 46 37.50 43.02 -36.33
CA LEU A 46 38.32 41.95 -35.73
C LEU A 46 39.67 42.46 -35.16
N GLU A 47 40.54 41.51 -34.79
CA GLU A 47 41.98 41.60 -34.43
C GLU A 47 42.29 42.01 -32.98
N ALA A 48 43.42 41.61 -32.35
CA ALA A 48 44.28 40.42 -32.48
C ALA A 48 45.31 40.41 -31.31
N ASP A 49 46.01 39.28 -31.13
CA ASP A 49 47.30 39.11 -30.45
C ASP A 49 47.48 39.29 -28.92
N THR A 50 48.39 38.44 -28.44
CA THR A 50 48.95 38.25 -27.09
C THR A 50 50.32 39.02 -26.99
N PRO A 51 51.16 39.00 -25.90
CA PRO A 51 51.19 38.05 -24.78
C PRO A 51 51.74 38.49 -23.39
N SER A 52 51.73 37.51 -22.45
CA SER A 52 52.81 37.15 -21.50
C SER A 52 52.93 37.74 -20.08
N ILE A 53 53.55 36.91 -19.22
CA ILE A 53 54.08 37.13 -17.85
C ILE A 53 53.02 37.34 -16.74
N GLY A 54 53.02 36.60 -15.61
CA GLY A 54 53.94 35.53 -15.16
C GLY A 54 53.39 34.73 -13.96
N TRP A 55 54.08 33.65 -13.57
CA TRP A 55 53.62 32.63 -12.60
C TRP A 55 54.41 32.60 -11.28
N GLY A 56 53.74 32.14 -10.21
CA GLY A 56 54.29 31.56 -8.97
C GLY A 56 53.12 31.09 -8.11
N GLY A 57 52.91 29.79 -7.86
CA GLY A 57 53.56 28.99 -6.81
C GLY A 57 52.62 28.93 -5.59
N LEU A 58 52.19 27.78 -5.03
CA LEU A 58 52.87 26.49 -4.88
C LEU A 58 51.95 25.25 -5.06
N GLU A 59 52.59 24.13 -5.42
CA GLU A 59 52.37 22.72 -5.03
C GLU A 59 51.00 21.99 -5.10
N ARG A 60 51.09 20.69 -5.38
CA ARG A 60 50.00 19.69 -5.36
C ARG A 60 49.94 19.01 -4.00
N ILE A 61 48.73 18.65 -3.54
CA ILE A 61 48.53 17.63 -2.50
C ILE A 61 47.53 16.57 -3.01
N ASP A 62 47.68 15.34 -2.49
CA ASP A 62 47.10 14.09 -2.97
C ASP A 62 45.59 13.96 -2.66
N PRO A 63 44.75 13.37 -3.53
CA PRO A 63 43.29 13.32 -3.34
C PRO A 63 42.88 12.16 -2.42
N ASN A 64 43.13 12.28 -1.12
CA ASN A 64 42.84 11.19 -0.17
C ASN A 64 42.43 11.63 1.25
N THR A 65 41.68 12.73 1.39
CA THR A 65 41.03 13.14 2.66
C THR A 65 39.81 14.04 2.44
N GLN A 66 38.60 13.49 2.61
CA GLN A 66 37.46 14.23 3.16
C GLN A 66 36.67 13.30 4.09
N THR A 67 36.78 13.57 5.39
CA THR A 67 36.05 12.86 6.45
C THR A 67 34.70 13.50 6.69
N PHE A 68 33.62 12.72 6.67
CA PHE A 68 32.29 13.17 7.11
C PHE A 68 32.34 13.60 8.58
N LEU A 69 31.78 14.79 8.88
CA LEU A 69 31.56 15.25 10.26
C LEU A 69 30.13 14.92 10.69
N SER A 70 29.97 13.78 11.35
CA SER A 70 28.72 13.42 12.03
C SER A 70 28.70 13.98 13.46
N ASN A 71 27.88 15.01 13.73
CA ASN A 71 27.30 15.32 15.05
C ASN A 71 26.33 16.50 14.93
N GLY A 72 25.07 16.33 15.34
CA GLY A 72 24.05 17.37 15.14
C GLY A 72 22.69 17.10 15.78
N ALA A 73 22.65 16.53 17.00
CA ALA A 73 21.40 16.22 17.70
C ALA A 73 21.42 16.73 19.14
N GLN A 74 20.78 17.89 19.40
CA GLN A 74 20.12 18.29 20.66
C GLN A 74 19.75 19.80 20.65
N VAL A 75 18.53 20.13 20.24
CA VAL A 75 17.75 21.25 20.82
C VAL A 75 16.28 20.81 20.84
N VAL A 76 15.65 20.82 22.02
CA VAL A 76 14.20 20.64 22.17
C VAL A 76 13.66 21.86 22.90
N GLY A 77 12.95 22.73 22.18
CA GLY A 77 12.28 23.90 22.75
C GLY A 77 10.89 23.54 23.27
N LEU A 78 10.59 23.89 24.52
CA LEU A 78 9.31 23.60 25.16
C LEU A 78 8.32 24.76 24.96
N ALA A 79 7.12 24.48 24.45
CA ALA A 79 6.03 25.45 24.39
C ALA A 79 4.65 24.78 24.47
N GLU A 80 4.03 24.79 25.65
CA GLU A 80 2.57 24.74 25.79
C GLU A 80 2.02 26.19 25.65
N ARG A 81 0.72 26.50 25.47
CA ARG A 81 -0.54 25.75 25.63
C ARG A 81 -1.72 26.51 24.97
N LEU A 82 -2.90 25.86 24.93
CA LEU A 82 -4.30 26.40 24.91
C LEU A 82 -5.05 26.54 23.57
N TYR A 83 -6.39 26.48 23.74
CA TYR A 83 -7.50 26.52 22.77
C TYR A 83 -7.72 25.28 21.88
N THR A 84 -8.96 24.98 21.43
CA THR A 84 -10.12 24.43 22.18
C THR A 84 -11.28 24.16 21.22
N GLY A 85 -11.75 22.90 21.16
CA GLY A 85 -13.06 22.54 20.58
C GLY A 85 -13.17 22.55 19.05
N GLY A 86 -14.09 21.73 18.52
CA GLY A 86 -14.37 21.58 17.09
C GLY A 86 -14.08 20.17 16.59
N SER A 87 -15.12 19.37 16.39
CA SER A 87 -15.04 18.03 15.79
C SER A 87 -16.07 17.91 14.67
N SER A 88 -15.60 17.99 13.43
CA SER A 88 -16.33 17.60 12.22
C SER A 88 -15.73 16.30 11.69
N SER A 89 -16.58 15.39 11.24
CA SER A 89 -16.18 14.07 10.73
C SER A 89 -16.70 13.87 9.31
N THR A 90 -15.78 13.78 8.36
CA THR A 90 -16.02 13.45 6.94
C THR A 90 -15.40 12.07 6.61
N PRO A 91 -15.90 11.36 5.59
CA PRO A 91 -15.55 9.96 5.33
C PRO A 91 -14.22 9.80 4.59
N ASN A 92 -13.10 9.98 5.31
CA ASN A 92 -11.79 9.42 4.98
C ASN A 92 -11.38 8.51 6.15
N ASP A 93 -11.76 7.22 6.10
CA ASP A 93 -11.85 6.36 7.28
C ASP A 93 -10.47 6.01 7.88
N SER A 94 -10.06 6.78 8.89
CA SER A 94 -8.81 6.61 9.63
C SER A 94 -9.11 6.30 11.10
N THR A 95 -9.29 5.01 11.42
CA THR A 95 -9.70 4.59 12.78
C THR A 95 -8.60 4.81 13.81
N THR A 96 -8.92 5.56 14.88
CA THR A 96 -7.91 6.04 15.83
C THR A 96 -7.52 4.97 16.88
N SER A 97 -6.23 4.67 16.97
CA SER A 97 -5.66 3.80 18.02
C SER A 97 -5.04 4.63 19.14
N THR A 98 -5.42 4.39 20.39
CA THR A 98 -4.86 5.07 21.57
C THR A 98 -3.47 4.56 21.93
N ASP A 99 -2.50 5.45 22.00
CA ASP A 99 -1.12 5.14 22.43
C ASP A 99 -0.94 5.13 23.96
N LEU A 100 -0.07 4.25 24.45
CA LEU A 100 0.35 4.19 25.86
C LEU A 100 1.88 4.14 25.97
N THR A 101 2.52 5.31 25.86
CA THR A 101 3.97 5.46 25.99
C THR A 101 4.43 5.34 27.45
N SER A 102 5.20 4.28 27.76
CA SER A 102 5.86 4.13 29.07
C SER A 102 7.26 4.73 29.05
N SER A 103 7.50 5.73 29.90
CA SER A 103 8.79 6.42 30.03
C SER A 103 9.77 5.65 30.93
N PHE A 104 11.01 5.46 30.43
CA PHE A 104 12.13 4.92 31.19
C PHE A 104 13.43 5.65 30.85
N GLU A 105 14.04 6.30 31.84
CA GLU A 105 15.32 7.01 31.68
C GLU A 105 16.51 6.03 31.61
N PRO A 106 17.41 6.14 30.62
CA PRO A 106 18.65 5.38 30.60
C PRO A 106 19.72 6.02 31.50
N LYS A 107 20.21 5.28 32.50
CA LYS A 107 21.35 5.72 33.33
C LYS A 107 22.67 5.56 32.58
N THR A 108 23.54 6.56 32.71
CA THR A 108 24.87 6.60 32.11
C THR A 108 25.83 5.57 32.71
N SER A 109 26.67 5.00 31.86
CA SER A 109 27.84 4.21 32.24
C SER A 109 28.93 4.43 31.19
N MET A 110 30.19 4.58 31.60
CA MET A 110 31.26 5.07 30.71
C MET A 110 31.98 3.93 29.98
N SER A 111 32.32 4.17 28.71
CA SER A 111 33.21 3.31 27.92
C SER A 111 34.66 3.79 28.03
N PRO A 112 35.67 2.88 27.99
CA PRO A 112 37.09 3.27 27.94
C PRO A 112 37.46 3.88 26.58
N PRO A 113 38.58 4.64 26.49
CA PRO A 113 38.98 5.35 25.28
C PRO A 113 39.43 4.42 24.14
N PRO A 114 39.26 4.83 22.87
CA PRO A 114 39.60 4.01 21.71
C PRO A 114 41.12 3.89 21.48
N ILE A 115 41.55 2.73 20.99
CA ILE A 115 42.92 2.47 20.52
C ILE A 115 43.03 2.93 19.06
N PRO A 116 44.14 3.59 18.62
CA PRO A 116 44.29 4.06 17.25
C PRO A 116 44.22 2.94 16.19
N LEU A 117 43.50 3.21 15.11
CA LEU A 117 43.42 2.33 13.93
C LEU A 117 44.78 2.27 13.21
N GLN A 118 45.48 1.15 13.32
CA GLN A 118 46.54 0.80 12.39
C GLN A 118 45.95 0.22 11.09
N SER A 119 46.60 0.49 9.97
CA SER A 119 46.14 0.12 8.63
C SER A 119 46.09 -1.40 8.44
N ILE A 120 44.89 -1.93 8.20
CA ILE A 120 44.70 -3.33 7.84
C ILE A 120 44.97 -3.47 6.32
N PRO A 121 45.99 -4.23 5.89
CA PRO A 121 46.23 -4.49 4.46
C PRO A 121 45.17 -5.44 3.91
N ASN A 122 44.98 -5.45 2.57
CA ASN A 122 44.02 -6.28 1.83
C ASN A 122 43.88 -7.74 2.35
N THR A 123 43.01 -7.97 3.33
CA THR A 123 42.66 -9.30 3.83
C THR A 123 41.59 -9.90 2.94
N SER A 124 41.87 -11.09 2.39
CA SER A 124 40.87 -11.91 1.73
C SER A 124 39.67 -12.14 2.66
N VAL A 125 38.46 -11.83 2.21
CA VAL A 125 37.22 -12.09 2.95
C VAL A 125 37.17 -13.56 3.35
N VAL A 126 37.29 -13.81 4.65
CA VAL A 126 37.11 -15.14 5.22
C VAL A 126 35.60 -15.38 5.32
N PHE A 127 35.12 -16.42 4.66
CA PHE A 127 33.71 -16.79 4.71
C PHE A 127 33.27 -17.08 6.14
N GLY A 128 32.02 -16.74 6.48
CA GLY A 128 31.40 -17.20 7.72
C GLY A 128 31.50 -18.73 7.82
N PRO A 129 31.68 -19.30 9.04
CA PRO A 129 32.05 -20.71 9.23
C PRO A 129 30.95 -21.73 8.83
N ASN A 130 29.87 -21.28 8.20
CA ASN A 130 28.59 -21.95 8.05
C ASN A 130 28.24 -22.31 6.59
N VAL A 131 29.24 -22.54 5.74
CA VAL A 131 29.02 -22.87 4.31
C VAL A 131 29.60 -24.26 4.01
N LEU A 132 28.79 -25.12 3.38
CA LEU A 132 29.21 -26.44 2.92
C LEU A 132 30.05 -26.34 1.63
N GLU A 133 30.77 -27.41 1.28
CA GLU A 133 31.54 -27.46 0.03
C GLU A 133 30.67 -27.34 -1.24
N SER A 134 29.38 -27.63 -1.13
CA SER A 134 28.35 -27.45 -2.16
C SER A 134 27.86 -25.99 -2.32
N GLY A 135 28.39 -25.04 -1.54
CA GLY A 135 27.94 -23.65 -1.53
C GLY A 135 26.61 -23.41 -0.79
N LYS A 136 25.94 -24.46 -0.29
CA LYS A 136 24.73 -24.35 0.52
C LYS A 136 25.07 -24.06 1.98
N VAL A 137 24.20 -23.36 2.69
CA VAL A 137 24.38 -23.06 4.12
C VAL A 137 24.33 -24.35 4.94
N ASP A 138 25.27 -24.46 5.87
CA ASP A 138 25.41 -25.57 6.81
C ASP A 138 24.38 -25.44 7.94
N LEU A 139 23.18 -25.96 7.68
CA LEU A 139 22.05 -25.95 8.63
C LEU A 139 22.38 -26.55 10.00
N SER A 140 23.45 -27.34 10.13
CA SER A 140 23.90 -27.88 11.42
C SER A 140 24.50 -26.83 12.36
N LYS A 141 24.91 -25.66 11.83
CA LYS A 141 25.50 -24.54 12.57
C LYS A 141 24.51 -23.39 12.80
N CYS A 142 23.45 -23.30 11.99
CA CYS A 142 22.30 -22.43 12.27
C CYS A 142 21.61 -22.86 13.57
N ARG A 143 21.19 -21.90 14.39
CA ARG A 143 20.53 -22.18 15.68
C ARG A 143 19.04 -21.85 15.59
N PRO A 144 18.12 -22.81 15.86
CA PRO A 144 16.70 -22.50 15.97
C PRO A 144 16.45 -21.40 17.01
N ARG A 145 15.46 -20.55 16.74
CA ARG A 145 15.02 -19.43 17.59
C ARG A 145 16.04 -18.30 17.80
N ALA A 146 17.19 -18.31 17.11
CA ALA A 146 18.23 -17.29 17.28
C ALA A 146 17.73 -15.85 17.01
N SER A 147 16.77 -15.70 16.11
CA SER A 147 16.20 -14.40 15.68
C SER A 147 14.87 -14.06 16.35
N ILE A 148 14.34 -14.95 17.19
CA ILE A 148 13.12 -14.72 17.97
C ILE A 148 13.52 -14.04 19.30
N PRO A 149 13.13 -12.78 19.57
CA PRO A 149 13.58 -12.07 20.77
C PRO A 149 13.12 -12.78 22.06
N PRO A 150 14.03 -13.32 22.90
CA PRO A 150 13.66 -14.19 24.01
C PRO A 150 12.97 -13.48 25.19
N LYS A 151 12.88 -12.13 25.13
CA LYS A 151 12.22 -11.29 26.14
C LYS A 151 10.79 -10.88 25.75
N ILE A 152 10.35 -11.14 24.52
CA ILE A 152 9.02 -10.76 24.03
C ILE A 152 8.04 -11.94 24.24
N PRO A 153 6.86 -11.73 24.87
CA PRO A 153 5.85 -12.78 24.99
C PRO A 153 5.38 -13.30 23.61
N PRO A 154 5.09 -14.61 23.44
CA PRO A 154 4.71 -15.17 22.14
C PRO A 154 3.54 -14.48 21.44
N LEU A 155 2.52 -14.04 22.19
CA LEU A 155 1.38 -13.25 21.69
C LEU A 155 1.81 -11.88 21.12
N VAL A 156 2.75 -11.20 21.78
CA VAL A 156 3.27 -9.90 21.32
C VAL A 156 4.16 -10.09 20.09
N TYR A 157 4.94 -11.18 20.05
CA TYR A 157 5.70 -11.54 18.86
C TYR A 157 4.79 -11.90 17.68
N GLY A 158 3.71 -12.67 17.91
CA GLY A 158 2.68 -12.99 16.91
C GLY A 158 2.06 -11.73 16.31
N ARG A 159 1.53 -10.82 17.14
CA ARG A 159 0.99 -9.53 16.68
C ARG A 159 2.00 -8.71 15.88
N GLN A 160 3.28 -8.65 16.30
CA GLN A 160 4.31 -7.95 15.54
C GLN A 160 4.62 -8.62 14.18
N CYS A 161 4.58 -9.96 14.09
CA CYS A 161 4.73 -10.66 12.82
C CYS A 161 3.54 -10.38 11.88
N ILE A 162 2.32 -10.36 12.43
CA ILE A 162 1.08 -10.01 11.70
C ILE A 162 1.17 -8.60 11.11
N GLN A 163 1.55 -7.61 11.93
CA GLN A 163 1.76 -6.22 11.48
C GLN A 163 2.84 -6.11 10.39
N ALA A 164 3.94 -6.88 10.50
CA ALA A 164 4.98 -6.91 9.47
C ALA A 164 4.52 -7.53 8.14
N ALA A 165 3.53 -8.43 8.15
CA ALA A 165 2.93 -8.99 6.94
C ALA A 165 2.05 -7.94 6.22
N TYR A 166 1.18 -7.25 6.96
CA TYR A 166 0.39 -6.14 6.43
C TYR A 166 1.27 -5.02 5.88
N ALA A 167 2.29 -4.57 6.63
CA ALA A 167 3.30 -3.61 6.16
C ALA A 167 4.14 -4.09 4.95
N SER A 168 3.97 -5.35 4.53
CA SER A 168 4.59 -5.94 3.34
C SER A 168 3.60 -6.22 2.20
N ARG A 169 2.32 -5.85 2.34
CA ARG A 169 1.22 -6.18 1.39
C ARG A 169 1.02 -7.70 1.23
N LEU A 170 1.01 -8.43 2.36
CA LEU A 170 0.82 -9.87 2.42
C LEU A 170 -0.19 -10.23 3.52
N ASN A 171 -1.24 -10.99 3.16
CA ASN A 171 -2.23 -11.49 4.13
C ASN A 171 -1.52 -12.38 5.18
N PRO A 172 -1.53 -12.04 6.49
CA PRO A 172 -0.78 -12.78 7.50
C PRO A 172 -1.27 -14.22 7.73
N TYR A 173 -2.52 -14.54 7.39
CA TYR A 173 -3.19 -15.81 7.67
C TYR A 173 -3.30 -16.74 6.46
N ALA A 174 -3.01 -16.25 5.26
CA ALA A 174 -3.13 -16.99 4.00
C ALA A 174 -1.83 -17.00 3.18
N LEU A 175 -1.65 -18.04 2.36
CA LEU A 175 -0.60 -18.05 1.33
C LEU A 175 -0.91 -16.99 0.27
N HIS A 176 0.11 -16.28 -0.23
CA HIS A 176 -0.01 -15.56 -1.49
C HIS A 176 -0.15 -16.57 -2.66
N LEU A 177 -0.79 -16.20 -3.78
CA LEU A 177 -1.06 -17.12 -4.91
C LEU A 177 0.21 -17.86 -5.38
N LYS A 178 1.30 -17.12 -5.64
CA LYS A 178 2.62 -17.69 -5.99
C LYS A 178 3.31 -18.50 -4.88
N GLU A 179 2.84 -18.43 -3.64
CA GLU A 179 3.27 -19.34 -2.56
C GLU A 179 2.47 -20.63 -2.63
N GLN A 180 1.15 -20.56 -2.85
CA GLN A 180 0.31 -21.74 -3.05
C GLN A 180 0.75 -22.57 -4.26
N GLU A 181 1.00 -21.93 -5.41
CA GLU A 181 1.52 -22.59 -6.62
C GLU A 181 2.77 -23.45 -6.35
N LEU A 182 3.66 -23.00 -5.45
CA LEU A 182 4.92 -23.67 -5.11
C LEU A 182 4.82 -24.61 -3.89
N LEU A 183 3.80 -24.49 -3.05
CA LEU A 183 3.70 -25.19 -1.75
C LEU A 183 2.56 -26.22 -1.65
N GLN A 184 1.53 -26.14 -2.49
CA GLN A 184 0.32 -26.97 -2.37
C GLN A 184 0.53 -28.49 -2.47
N ASP A 185 1.55 -28.92 -3.22
CA ASP A 185 1.97 -30.32 -3.37
C ASP A 185 2.97 -30.77 -2.27
N HIS A 186 3.37 -29.87 -1.36
CA HIS A 186 4.45 -30.11 -0.38
C HIS A 186 4.05 -29.88 1.07
N LEU A 187 3.08 -29.01 1.35
CA LEU A 187 2.62 -28.68 2.70
C LEU A 187 1.21 -29.21 2.97
N CYS A 188 0.93 -29.54 4.22
CA CYS A 188 -0.43 -29.63 4.75
C CYS A 188 -0.85 -28.30 5.41
N HIS A 189 -2.14 -28.12 5.75
CA HIS A 189 -2.61 -26.90 6.44
C HIS A 189 -1.90 -26.63 7.78
N VAL A 190 -1.46 -27.67 8.47
CA VAL A 190 -0.65 -27.51 9.69
C VAL A 190 0.73 -26.92 9.36
N HIS A 191 1.36 -27.35 8.26
CA HIS A 191 2.62 -26.75 7.81
C HIS A 191 2.44 -25.36 7.18
N VAL A 192 1.30 -25.05 6.56
CA VAL A 192 0.94 -23.68 6.11
C VAL A 192 0.94 -22.72 7.30
N THR A 193 0.28 -23.09 8.40
CA THR A 193 0.29 -22.31 9.66
C THR A 193 1.71 -21.98 10.15
N ILE A 194 2.65 -22.92 9.96
CA ILE A 194 4.06 -22.78 10.35
C ILE A 194 4.81 -21.93 9.33
N TYR A 195 4.61 -22.15 8.02
CA TYR A 195 5.18 -21.33 6.95
C TYR A 195 4.84 -19.85 7.14
N LEU A 196 3.57 -19.53 7.40
CA LEU A 196 3.09 -18.16 7.63
C LEU A 196 3.78 -17.53 8.85
N ASN A 197 3.87 -18.25 9.97
CA ASN A 197 4.63 -17.82 11.15
C ASN A 197 6.11 -17.50 10.82
N LEU A 198 6.75 -18.28 9.93
CA LEU A 198 8.14 -18.06 9.51
C LEU A 198 8.26 -16.85 8.58
N ARG A 199 7.45 -16.80 7.52
CA ARG A 199 7.39 -15.69 6.55
C ARG A 199 7.16 -14.36 7.26
N ASN A 200 6.12 -14.28 8.08
CA ASN A 200 5.76 -13.10 8.85
C ASN A 200 6.85 -12.75 9.89
N GLY A 201 7.52 -13.75 10.46
CA GLY A 201 8.66 -13.57 11.38
C GLY A 201 9.94 -13.07 10.69
N ILE A 202 10.15 -13.37 9.42
CA ILE A 202 11.26 -12.86 8.59
C ILE A 202 10.97 -11.41 8.15
N LEU A 203 9.73 -11.12 7.75
CA LEU A 203 9.27 -9.76 7.45
C LEU A 203 9.46 -8.82 8.65
N LEU A 204 9.22 -9.31 9.87
CA LEU A 204 9.49 -8.55 11.11
C LEU A 204 10.98 -8.22 11.32
N LEU A 205 11.92 -8.99 10.77
CA LEU A 205 13.34 -8.63 10.83
C LEU A 205 13.63 -7.40 9.94
N TRP A 206 13.10 -7.42 8.71
CA TRP A 206 13.25 -6.34 7.74
C TRP A 206 12.54 -5.05 8.19
N GLY A 207 11.25 -5.14 8.54
CA GLY A 207 10.45 -3.98 8.93
C GLY A 207 10.91 -3.29 10.23
N ARG A 208 11.75 -3.95 11.03
CA ARG A 208 12.40 -3.32 12.21
C ARG A 208 13.60 -2.46 11.87
N ASN A 209 14.28 -2.70 10.74
CA ASN A 209 15.45 -1.93 10.35
C ASN A 209 15.79 -2.08 8.84
N PRO A 210 15.07 -1.39 7.94
CA PRO A 210 15.29 -1.48 6.49
C PRO A 210 16.65 -0.90 6.02
N MET A 211 17.46 -0.31 6.93
CA MET A 211 18.87 0.05 6.69
C MET A 211 19.80 -1.16 6.58
N VAL A 212 19.39 -2.33 7.06
CA VAL A 212 20.23 -3.54 7.14
C VAL A 212 19.50 -4.70 6.47
N ALA A 213 20.14 -5.32 5.48
CA ALA A 213 19.57 -6.47 4.81
C ALA A 213 19.56 -7.70 5.72
N VAL A 214 18.43 -8.40 5.74
CA VAL A 214 18.26 -9.67 6.47
C VAL A 214 19.15 -10.72 5.83
N THR A 215 19.98 -11.39 6.63
CA THR A 215 20.80 -12.51 6.16
C THR A 215 20.03 -13.84 6.17
N ARG A 216 20.52 -14.83 5.42
CA ARG A 216 19.93 -16.17 5.42
C ARG A 216 20.04 -16.84 6.80
N GLU A 217 21.16 -16.68 7.51
CA GLU A 217 21.29 -17.18 8.88
C GLU A 217 20.26 -16.58 9.85
N GLU A 218 19.94 -15.29 9.73
CA GLU A 218 18.91 -14.65 10.55
C GLU A 218 17.51 -15.15 10.19
N ALA A 219 17.19 -15.30 8.91
CA ALA A 219 15.92 -15.87 8.49
C ALA A 219 15.73 -17.33 8.94
N LEU A 220 16.78 -18.14 8.84
CA LEU A 220 16.82 -19.50 9.40
C LEU A 220 16.67 -19.49 10.94
N GLY A 221 17.15 -18.44 11.61
CA GLY A 221 17.01 -18.24 13.06
C GLY A 221 15.59 -17.93 13.52
N CYS A 222 14.64 -17.65 12.62
CA CYS A 222 13.21 -17.60 12.93
C CYS A 222 12.58 -19.00 13.10
N ALA A 223 13.22 -20.07 12.62
CA ALA A 223 12.72 -21.43 12.77
C ALA A 223 12.72 -21.86 14.25
N LYS A 224 11.57 -22.32 14.78
CA LYS A 224 11.47 -22.78 16.18
C LYS A 224 12.08 -24.16 16.43
N ASP A 225 12.27 -24.97 15.38
CA ASP A 225 12.94 -26.28 15.38
C ASP A 225 13.76 -26.46 14.08
N TYR A 226 14.76 -27.35 14.07
CA TYR A 226 15.53 -27.70 12.86
C TYR A 226 14.65 -28.25 11.73
N ARG A 227 13.53 -28.93 12.05
CA ARG A 227 12.54 -29.42 11.05
C ARG A 227 12.05 -28.33 10.11
N TRP A 228 12.02 -27.08 10.58
CA TRP A 228 11.45 -25.94 9.86
C TRP A 228 12.50 -25.08 9.13
N MET A 229 13.79 -25.43 9.19
CA MET A 229 14.85 -24.64 8.54
C MET A 229 14.77 -24.64 7.01
N ASN A 230 14.45 -25.77 6.38
CA ASN A 230 14.20 -25.83 4.94
C ASN A 230 13.06 -24.89 4.52
N LEU A 231 11.98 -24.86 5.32
CA LEU A 231 10.80 -24.02 5.11
C LEU A 231 11.10 -22.52 5.31
N ALA A 232 11.93 -22.19 6.30
CA ALA A 232 12.43 -20.82 6.51
C ALA A 232 13.41 -20.38 5.40
N SER A 233 14.21 -21.29 4.84
CA SER A 233 15.06 -21.01 3.68
C SER A 233 14.23 -20.71 2.43
N PHE A 234 13.16 -21.47 2.18
CA PHE A 234 12.24 -21.17 1.09
C PHE A 234 11.55 -19.82 1.28
N ALA A 235 11.05 -19.53 2.49
CA ALA A 235 10.45 -18.23 2.81
C ALA A 235 11.42 -17.06 2.56
N TYR A 236 12.69 -17.20 2.96
CA TYR A 236 13.75 -16.23 2.64
C TYR A 236 13.92 -16.04 1.13
N ASP A 237 14.06 -17.13 0.37
CA ASP A 237 14.26 -17.05 -1.08
C ASP A 237 13.08 -16.43 -1.81
N TRP A 238 11.85 -16.75 -1.39
CA TRP A 238 10.63 -16.20 -1.95
C TRP A 238 10.50 -14.70 -1.65
N LEU A 239 10.73 -14.28 -0.39
CA LEU A 239 10.66 -12.88 0.04
C LEU A 239 11.75 -12.01 -0.60
N VAL A 240 12.97 -12.51 -0.74
CA VAL A 240 14.07 -11.78 -1.41
C VAL A 240 13.81 -11.66 -2.91
N ARG A 241 13.49 -12.76 -3.61
CA ARG A 241 13.34 -12.74 -5.08
C ARG A 241 12.17 -11.88 -5.53
N ASN A 242 11.04 -11.94 -4.84
CA ASN A 242 9.89 -11.07 -5.10
C ASN A 242 10.02 -9.66 -4.48
N GLY A 243 11.12 -9.35 -3.79
CA GLY A 243 11.44 -8.00 -3.30
C GLY A 243 10.57 -7.49 -2.14
N TYR A 244 10.14 -8.38 -1.25
CA TYR A 244 9.50 -8.01 0.02
C TYR A 244 10.51 -7.63 1.11
N ILE A 245 11.76 -8.11 1.01
CA ILE A 245 12.90 -7.74 1.86
C ILE A 245 14.15 -7.49 1.01
N ASN A 246 15.18 -6.87 1.58
CA ASN A 246 16.49 -6.64 0.94
C ASN A 246 16.41 -5.83 -0.38
N PHE A 247 15.45 -4.90 -0.46
CA PHE A 247 15.21 -4.02 -1.59
C PHE A 247 15.64 -2.57 -1.31
N GLY A 248 15.69 -1.74 -2.36
CA GLY A 248 15.96 -0.31 -2.26
C GLY A 248 17.45 0.03 -2.16
N CYS A 249 17.79 1.01 -1.33
CA CYS A 249 19.14 1.61 -1.22
C CYS A 249 20.08 0.85 -0.26
N VAL A 250 19.70 -0.33 0.23
CA VAL A 250 20.47 -1.16 1.19
C VAL A 250 21.61 -1.95 0.51
N GLU A 251 22.70 -2.21 1.25
CA GLU A 251 23.72 -3.16 0.80
C GLU A 251 23.20 -4.61 0.85
N ALA A 252 23.16 -5.28 -0.30
CA ALA A 252 22.65 -6.64 -0.41
C ALA A 252 23.69 -7.69 0.05
N PRO A 253 23.28 -8.76 0.77
CA PRO A 253 24.17 -9.80 1.23
C PRO A 253 24.93 -10.49 0.08
N LEU A 254 26.20 -10.83 0.30
CA LEU A 254 26.99 -11.55 -0.68
C LEU A 254 26.69 -13.05 -0.65
N ALA A 255 26.47 -13.64 -1.83
CA ALA A 255 26.34 -15.09 -1.97
C ALA A 255 27.56 -15.84 -1.38
N PRO A 256 27.37 -16.96 -0.65
CA PRO A 256 28.43 -17.71 0.02
C PRO A 256 29.29 -18.57 -0.95
N VAL A 257 29.94 -17.90 -1.91
CA VAL A 257 30.58 -18.53 -3.08
C VAL A 257 32.10 -18.38 -3.04
N LYS A 258 32.83 -19.51 -2.97
CA LYS A 258 34.30 -19.55 -2.88
C LYS A 258 34.95 -18.80 -4.06
N PRO A 259 35.98 -17.95 -3.85
CA PRO A 259 36.60 -17.16 -4.92
C PRO A 259 37.51 -18.03 -5.79
N LYS A 260 37.00 -18.47 -6.95
CA LYS A 260 37.81 -19.16 -7.96
C LYS A 260 38.93 -18.26 -8.50
N ARG A 261 40.17 -18.76 -8.48
CA ARG A 261 41.32 -18.14 -9.17
C ARG A 261 41.23 -18.45 -10.66
N GLY A 262 41.00 -17.44 -11.48
CA GLY A 262 40.93 -17.57 -12.94
C GLY A 262 40.34 -16.32 -13.61
N ARG A 263 40.34 -16.29 -14.95
CA ARG A 263 39.65 -15.26 -15.73
C ARG A 263 38.15 -15.47 -15.59
N ARG A 264 37.44 -14.53 -14.95
CA ARG A 264 35.96 -14.53 -14.88
C ARG A 264 35.40 -14.55 -16.30
N LYS A 265 34.31 -15.29 -16.54
CA LYS A 265 33.50 -15.10 -17.74
C LYS A 265 32.65 -13.84 -17.56
N GLU A 266 32.37 -13.15 -18.66
CA GLU A 266 31.35 -12.11 -18.67
C GLU A 266 29.98 -12.77 -18.48
N GLY A 267 29.13 -12.17 -17.65
CA GLY A 267 27.76 -12.63 -17.44
C GLY A 267 26.79 -12.05 -18.46
N PRO A 268 25.51 -12.45 -18.38
CA PRO A 268 24.47 -11.87 -19.22
C PRO A 268 24.42 -10.35 -19.04
N THR A 269 24.23 -9.63 -20.14
CA THR A 269 23.96 -8.19 -20.09
C THR A 269 22.45 -7.97 -20.07
N ILE A 270 21.95 -7.18 -19.12
CA ILE A 270 20.57 -6.73 -19.04
C ILE A 270 20.57 -5.23 -19.39
N VAL A 271 19.70 -4.82 -20.31
CA VAL A 271 19.47 -3.41 -20.64
C VAL A 271 18.10 -3.00 -20.15
N VAL A 272 18.04 -1.95 -19.33
CA VAL A 272 16.80 -1.32 -18.86
C VAL A 272 16.63 0.00 -19.62
N ILE A 273 15.47 0.22 -20.21
CA ILE A 273 15.16 1.42 -21.01
C ILE A 273 14.24 2.31 -20.17
N GLY A 274 14.72 3.51 -19.85
CA GLY A 274 14.15 4.44 -18.89
C GLY A 274 14.83 4.35 -17.51
N ALA A 275 15.20 5.50 -16.95
CA ALA A 275 15.68 5.70 -15.58
C ALA A 275 14.62 6.40 -14.71
N GLY A 276 13.34 6.09 -14.94
CA GLY A 276 12.25 6.37 -14.00
C GLY A 276 12.27 5.42 -12.80
N MET A 277 11.30 5.57 -11.89
CA MET A 277 11.23 4.78 -10.66
C MET A 277 11.20 3.25 -10.90
N SER A 278 10.48 2.82 -11.94
CA SER A 278 10.42 1.43 -12.39
C SER A 278 11.77 0.91 -12.88
N GLY A 279 12.42 1.63 -13.79
CA GLY A 279 13.71 1.23 -14.35
C GLY A 279 14.85 1.23 -13.33
N LEU A 280 14.91 2.25 -12.47
CA LEU A 280 15.89 2.33 -11.38
C LEU A 280 15.65 1.25 -10.32
N GLY A 281 14.39 1.04 -9.91
CA GLY A 281 14.01 -0.03 -8.98
C GLY A 281 14.36 -1.42 -9.54
N CYS A 282 14.08 -1.66 -10.82
CA CYS A 282 14.47 -2.88 -11.51
C CYS A 282 16.00 -3.07 -11.53
N ALA A 283 16.75 -2.05 -11.94
CA ALA A 283 18.20 -2.13 -12.03
C ALA A 283 18.88 -2.33 -10.65
N ARG A 284 18.36 -1.68 -9.61
CA ARG A 284 18.81 -1.84 -8.22
C ARG A 284 18.49 -3.24 -7.68
N GLN A 285 17.26 -3.73 -7.89
CA GLN A 285 16.84 -5.06 -7.46
C GLN A 285 17.63 -6.16 -8.20
N LEU A 286 17.88 -6.01 -9.51
CA LEU A 286 18.77 -6.90 -10.26
C LEU A 286 20.19 -6.92 -9.65
N GLN A 287 20.79 -5.78 -9.32
CA GLN A 287 22.08 -5.77 -8.63
C GLN A 287 22.05 -6.45 -7.25
N SER A 288 20.97 -6.26 -6.47
CA SER A 288 20.77 -6.93 -5.17
C SER A 288 20.69 -8.46 -5.34
N LEU A 289 19.86 -8.93 -6.26
CA LEU A 289 19.66 -10.35 -6.53
C LEU A 289 20.92 -10.99 -7.14
N PHE A 290 21.65 -10.32 -8.03
CA PHE A 290 22.90 -10.83 -8.59
C PHE A 290 24.08 -10.84 -7.59
N ARG A 291 23.99 -10.13 -6.46
CA ARG A 291 24.89 -10.30 -5.30
C ARG A 291 24.51 -11.51 -4.46
N GLN A 292 23.22 -11.70 -4.18
CA GLN A 292 22.69 -12.76 -3.32
C GLN A 292 22.65 -14.16 -3.99
N TYR A 293 22.40 -14.23 -5.30
CA TYR A 293 22.27 -15.47 -6.10
C TYR A 293 23.40 -15.65 -7.12
N ARG A 294 24.59 -15.12 -6.81
CA ARG A 294 25.72 -15.08 -7.72
C ARG A 294 26.23 -16.48 -8.11
N ASN A 295 26.39 -16.74 -9.40
CA ASN A 295 27.11 -17.92 -9.90
C ASN A 295 28.64 -17.72 -9.78
N GLU A 296 29.40 -18.79 -9.46
CA GLU A 296 30.87 -18.77 -9.41
C GLU A 296 31.53 -18.14 -10.65
N ASN A 297 30.96 -18.39 -11.83
CA ASN A 297 31.69 -18.26 -13.10
C ASN A 297 31.48 -16.91 -13.79
N ALA A 298 30.40 -16.18 -13.48
CA ALA A 298 30.00 -14.97 -14.18
C ALA A 298 29.19 -14.02 -13.29
N LEU A 299 29.39 -12.71 -13.47
CA LEU A 299 28.56 -11.64 -12.90
C LEU A 299 27.77 -10.99 -14.04
N PRO A 300 26.43 -10.93 -13.98
CA PRO A 300 25.63 -10.16 -14.92
C PRO A 300 25.97 -8.67 -14.88
N ARG A 301 25.76 -7.97 -16.00
CA ARG A 301 25.93 -6.52 -16.13
C ARG A 301 24.57 -5.89 -16.40
N VAL A 302 24.18 -4.92 -15.58
CA VAL A 302 22.96 -4.12 -15.78
C VAL A 302 23.35 -2.74 -16.29
N ILE A 303 22.77 -2.30 -17.40
CA ILE A 303 22.91 -0.96 -17.97
C ILE A 303 21.52 -0.33 -18.05
N VAL A 304 21.38 0.93 -17.67
CA VAL A 304 20.14 1.72 -17.85
C VAL A 304 20.38 2.76 -18.95
N LEU A 305 19.48 2.83 -19.93
CA LEU A 305 19.49 3.83 -21.00
C LEU A 305 18.37 4.82 -20.77
N GLU A 306 18.68 6.11 -20.65
CA GLU A 306 17.71 7.17 -20.38
C GLU A 306 17.76 8.21 -21.49
N GLY A 307 16.61 8.50 -22.11
CA GLY A 307 16.52 9.44 -23.23
C GLY A 307 16.76 10.89 -22.82
N ARG A 308 16.42 11.26 -21.58
CA ARG A 308 16.62 12.59 -21.00
C ARG A 308 18.06 12.78 -20.50
N ARG A 309 18.41 14.04 -20.21
CA ARG A 309 19.65 14.42 -19.49
C ARG A 309 19.64 14.12 -17.98
N ARG A 310 18.56 13.56 -17.43
CA ARG A 310 18.30 13.38 -15.99
C ARG A 310 17.59 12.06 -15.68
N VAL A 311 17.76 11.55 -14.46
CA VAL A 311 16.97 10.42 -13.91
C VAL A 311 15.60 10.88 -13.37
N GLY A 312 14.75 9.93 -12.98
CA GLY A 312 13.45 10.15 -12.32
C GLY A 312 12.25 10.14 -13.27
N GLY A 313 12.44 10.46 -14.55
CA GLY A 313 11.36 10.45 -15.55
C GLY A 313 10.23 11.43 -15.20
N ARG A 314 9.05 10.89 -14.84
CA ARG A 314 7.86 11.65 -14.38
C ARG A 314 7.94 12.14 -12.92
N ILE A 315 8.94 11.70 -12.17
CA ILE A 315 9.36 12.39 -10.93
C ILE A 315 10.37 13.46 -11.34
N TYR A 316 10.04 14.73 -11.14
CA TYR A 316 10.89 15.84 -11.55
C TYR A 316 10.65 17.10 -10.70
N SER A 317 11.65 17.41 -9.89
CA SER A 317 11.72 18.63 -9.08
C SER A 317 12.53 19.67 -9.86
N HIS A 318 11.89 20.73 -10.38
CA HIS A 318 12.60 21.83 -11.04
C HIS A 318 13.18 22.77 -9.97
N PRO A 319 14.48 23.08 -9.95
CA PRO A 319 15.03 24.05 -9.01
C PRO A 319 14.47 25.44 -9.29
N LEU A 320 14.20 26.21 -8.24
CA LEU A 320 13.78 27.61 -8.33
C LEU A 320 14.98 28.52 -8.10
N HIS A 321 15.02 29.66 -8.78
CA HIS A 321 16.21 30.53 -8.82
C HIS A 321 15.92 32.01 -8.58
N SER A 322 14.64 32.41 -8.53
CA SER A 322 14.20 33.78 -8.20
C SER A 322 14.52 34.22 -6.76
N LEU A 323 14.55 33.30 -5.79
CA LEU A 323 14.72 33.60 -4.37
C LEU A 323 15.59 32.57 -3.62
N GLU A 324 16.27 33.01 -2.56
CA GLU A 324 16.98 32.14 -1.61
C GLU A 324 16.06 31.75 -0.44
N SER A 325 15.96 30.45 -0.11
CA SER A 325 15.25 30.01 1.09
C SER A 325 16.11 30.09 2.35
N LYS A 326 15.48 30.48 3.46
CA LYS A 326 16.05 30.53 4.82
C LYS A 326 15.40 29.49 5.75
N THR A 327 14.52 28.63 5.23
CA THR A 327 13.65 27.72 5.99
C THR A 327 13.86 26.25 5.63
N LEU A 328 14.50 25.93 4.51
CA LEU A 328 14.92 24.56 4.19
C LEU A 328 16.09 24.10 5.10
N PRO A 329 16.16 22.79 5.42
CA PRO A 329 17.35 22.15 5.97
C PRO A 329 18.62 22.39 5.16
N GLU A 330 19.78 22.40 5.84
CA GLU A 330 21.10 22.61 5.22
C GLU A 330 21.38 21.57 4.11
N GLY A 331 21.87 22.03 2.96
CA GLY A 331 22.16 21.21 1.79
C GLY A 331 20.97 20.97 0.85
N LEU A 332 19.74 21.28 1.26
CA LEU A 332 18.59 21.32 0.36
C LEU A 332 18.51 22.67 -0.37
N VAL A 333 17.86 22.65 -1.55
CA VAL A 333 17.59 23.86 -2.36
C VAL A 333 16.11 23.89 -2.74
N PRO A 334 15.51 25.07 -2.97
CA PRO A 334 14.13 25.18 -3.43
C PRO A 334 13.92 24.43 -4.75
N LYS A 335 12.97 23.48 -4.78
CA LYS A 335 12.52 22.81 -6.00
C LYS A 335 11.00 22.69 -6.01
N ALA A 336 10.36 22.98 -7.13
CA ALA A 336 8.92 22.75 -7.35
C ALA A 336 8.68 21.44 -8.11
N GLU A 337 7.62 20.70 -7.77
CA GLU A 337 7.32 19.42 -8.41
C GLU A 337 6.55 19.59 -9.73
N MET A 338 7.23 19.33 -10.84
CA MET A 338 6.63 19.37 -12.18
C MET A 338 5.70 18.18 -12.45
N GLY A 339 5.94 17.05 -11.78
CA GLY A 339 5.24 15.79 -12.00
C GLY A 339 4.64 15.22 -10.71
N ALA A 340 4.99 13.97 -10.40
CA ALA A 340 4.60 13.34 -9.14
C ALA A 340 5.06 14.16 -7.93
N GLN A 341 4.14 14.48 -7.03
CA GLN A 341 4.34 15.38 -5.88
C GLN A 341 3.98 14.74 -4.53
N ILE A 342 3.08 13.76 -4.54
CA ILE A 342 2.46 13.18 -3.35
C ILE A 342 2.90 11.72 -3.19
N ILE A 343 3.21 11.36 -1.95
CA ILE A 343 3.26 9.99 -1.44
C ILE A 343 1.89 9.74 -0.78
N VAL A 344 1.07 8.87 -1.38
CA VAL A 344 -0.21 8.44 -0.79
C VAL A 344 0.06 7.29 0.17
N GLY A 345 -0.22 7.53 1.44
CA GLY A 345 0.09 6.67 2.58
C GLY A 345 1.59 6.39 2.81
N PHE A 346 1.94 6.09 4.05
CA PHE A 346 3.18 5.37 4.35
C PHE A 346 2.91 4.01 5.01
N ASP A 347 1.78 3.91 5.69
CA ASP A 347 1.44 2.80 6.56
C ASP A 347 0.57 1.78 5.80
N HIS A 348 0.29 0.62 6.41
CA HIS A 348 -0.32 -0.55 5.75
C HIS A 348 0.31 -1.02 4.42
N GLY A 349 1.56 -0.61 4.18
CA GLY A 349 2.48 -1.30 3.28
C GLY A 349 2.90 -0.53 2.04
N ASN A 350 2.93 0.80 2.05
CA ASN A 350 3.58 1.53 0.96
C ASN A 350 5.09 1.16 0.90
N PRO A 351 5.60 0.53 -0.18
CA PRO A 351 7.01 0.13 -0.26
C PRO A 351 7.98 1.32 -0.24
N LEU A 352 7.49 2.54 -0.44
CA LEU A 352 8.28 3.76 -0.32
C LEU A 352 8.61 4.10 1.13
N ASP A 353 7.90 3.59 2.13
CA ASP A 353 8.21 3.82 3.55
C ASP A 353 9.66 3.41 3.89
N ALA A 354 9.98 2.15 3.61
CA ALA A 354 11.30 1.57 3.85
C ALA A 354 12.42 2.33 3.12
N ILE A 355 12.12 3.05 2.03
CA ILE A 355 13.12 3.80 1.25
C ILE A 355 13.20 5.26 1.72
N VAL A 356 12.06 5.93 1.88
CA VAL A 356 11.94 7.37 2.18
C VAL A 356 12.14 7.66 3.66
N ARG A 357 11.33 7.05 4.55
CA ARG A 357 11.49 7.21 6.02
C ARG A 357 12.65 6.36 6.54
N GLY A 358 12.84 5.15 5.97
CA GLY A 358 13.87 4.20 6.36
C GLY A 358 15.26 4.51 5.80
N GLN A 359 15.52 4.16 4.55
CA GLN A 359 16.88 4.07 3.97
C GLN A 359 17.54 5.41 3.62
N LEU A 360 16.75 6.38 3.15
CA LEU A 360 17.23 7.70 2.74
C LEU A 360 16.97 8.78 3.81
N ALA A 361 16.09 8.51 4.77
CA ALA A 361 15.65 9.43 5.83
C ALA A 361 15.29 10.84 5.31
N LEU A 362 14.60 10.90 4.15
CA LEU A 362 14.26 12.17 3.50
C LEU A 362 13.29 12.98 4.35
N HIS A 363 13.47 14.30 4.37
CA HIS A 363 12.50 15.21 4.98
C HIS A 363 11.19 15.20 4.19
N TYR A 364 10.06 15.16 4.88
CA TYR A 364 8.72 15.22 4.27
C TYR A 364 7.77 16.10 5.09
N HIS A 365 6.84 16.76 4.39
CA HIS A 365 5.71 17.49 4.98
C HIS A 365 4.45 16.63 4.84
N LYS A 366 3.65 16.54 5.91
CA LYS A 366 2.35 15.85 5.93
C LYS A 366 1.24 16.82 5.52
N ILE A 367 0.57 16.53 4.41
CA ILE A 367 -0.56 17.30 3.90
C ILE A 367 -1.72 17.18 4.90
N ARG A 368 -2.33 18.31 5.27
CA ARG A 368 -3.60 18.31 6.02
C ARG A 368 -4.76 18.58 5.07
N ASP A 369 -5.80 17.77 5.20
CA ASP A 369 -7.01 17.77 4.37
C ASP A 369 -7.98 18.90 4.79
N VAL A 370 -7.48 20.14 4.79
CA VAL A 370 -8.17 21.33 5.33
C VAL A 370 -8.06 22.46 4.31
N SER A 371 -8.85 22.35 3.24
CA SER A 371 -8.92 23.35 2.18
C SER A 371 -9.99 24.42 2.45
N THR A 372 -9.97 25.50 1.68
CA THR A 372 -11.10 26.42 1.53
C THR A 372 -11.41 26.49 0.05
N ILE A 373 -12.69 26.37 -0.33
CA ILE A 373 -13.15 26.60 -1.69
C ILE A 373 -13.64 28.05 -1.78
N TYR A 374 -13.25 28.76 -2.82
CA TYR A 374 -13.70 30.12 -3.13
C TYR A 374 -14.59 30.12 -4.38
N ASP A 375 -15.67 30.90 -4.36
CA ASP A 375 -16.54 31.12 -5.52
C ASP A 375 -15.94 32.15 -6.49
N THR A 376 -16.57 32.36 -7.66
CA THR A 376 -16.05 33.24 -8.72
C THR A 376 -16.06 34.74 -8.38
N ASP A 377 -16.77 35.14 -7.33
CA ASP A 377 -16.74 36.49 -6.74
C ASP A 377 -15.66 36.67 -5.65
N GLY A 378 -14.87 35.62 -5.38
CA GLY A 378 -13.84 35.58 -4.35
C GLY A 378 -14.35 35.30 -2.93
N THR A 379 -15.65 35.12 -2.72
CA THR A 379 -16.18 34.74 -1.41
C THR A 379 -15.83 33.27 -1.09
N PRO A 380 -15.48 32.94 0.18
CA PRO A 380 -15.37 31.54 0.59
C PRO A 380 -16.75 30.87 0.54
N VAL A 381 -16.78 29.63 0.06
CA VAL A 381 -17.98 28.78 0.10
C VAL A 381 -18.32 28.45 1.56
N ASP A 382 -19.61 28.39 1.88
CA ASP A 382 -20.10 28.02 3.20
C ASP A 382 -19.88 26.53 3.47
N GLU A 383 -19.38 26.17 4.66
CA GLU A 383 -19.00 24.79 5.01
C GLU A 383 -20.21 23.82 5.00
N VAL A 384 -21.44 24.31 5.18
CA VAL A 384 -22.65 23.48 5.06
C VAL A 384 -23.04 23.30 3.59
N GLN A 385 -22.92 24.36 2.77
CA GLN A 385 -23.15 24.25 1.32
C GLN A 385 -22.16 23.29 0.66
N ASP A 386 -20.88 23.35 1.04
CA ASP A 386 -19.82 22.43 0.62
C ASP A 386 -20.17 20.98 0.98
N ALA A 387 -20.42 20.71 2.27
CA ALA A 387 -20.81 19.38 2.75
C ALA A 387 -22.18 18.89 2.23
N MET A 388 -23.03 19.75 1.65
CA MET A 388 -24.28 19.37 0.98
C MET A 388 -24.07 18.98 -0.49
N ALA A 389 -23.19 19.68 -1.19
CA ALA A 389 -22.83 19.38 -2.58
C ALA A 389 -21.89 18.18 -2.68
N GLU A 390 -20.92 18.06 -1.78
CA GLU A 390 -20.00 16.90 -1.68
C GLU A 390 -20.77 15.58 -1.49
N LYS A 391 -21.76 15.57 -0.59
CA LYS A 391 -22.58 14.38 -0.34
C LYS A 391 -23.49 14.04 -1.53
N LEU A 392 -23.99 15.04 -2.24
CA LEU A 392 -24.79 14.83 -3.45
C LEU A 392 -23.92 14.25 -4.59
N TYR A 393 -22.68 14.72 -4.73
CA TYR A 393 -21.67 14.17 -5.63
C TYR A 393 -21.33 12.71 -5.26
N ASN A 394 -21.07 12.45 -3.98
CA ASN A 394 -20.70 11.13 -3.48
C ASN A 394 -21.84 10.11 -3.65
N ASP A 395 -23.11 10.48 -3.40
CA ASP A 395 -24.28 9.62 -3.65
C ASP A 395 -24.43 9.28 -5.15
N VAL A 396 -24.23 10.24 -6.07
CA VAL A 396 -24.19 9.94 -7.51
C VAL A 396 -23.10 8.91 -7.81
N LEU A 397 -21.89 9.10 -7.29
CA LEU A 397 -20.75 8.21 -7.53
C LEU A 397 -21.00 6.81 -6.95
N GLU A 398 -21.51 6.72 -5.73
CA GLU A 398 -21.88 5.47 -5.04
C GLU A 398 -22.92 4.68 -5.85
N ARG A 399 -23.97 5.34 -6.35
CA ARG A 399 -25.00 4.71 -7.20
C ARG A 399 -24.47 4.30 -8.57
N THR A 400 -23.53 5.03 -9.17
CA THR A 400 -22.80 4.51 -10.36
C THR A 400 -21.95 3.27 -10.01
N GLY A 401 -21.52 3.16 -8.75
CA GLY A 401 -20.78 2.03 -8.20
C GLY A 401 -21.51 0.69 -8.26
N VAL A 402 -22.84 0.68 -8.38
CA VAL A 402 -23.64 -0.55 -8.61
C VAL A 402 -23.23 -1.27 -9.90
N TYR A 403 -22.68 -0.54 -10.87
CA TYR A 403 -22.21 -1.07 -12.17
C TYR A 403 -20.73 -1.53 -12.17
N ARG A 404 -20.04 -1.45 -11.02
CA ARG A 404 -18.66 -1.96 -10.86
C ARG A 404 -18.58 -3.47 -11.12
N ARG A 405 -17.49 -3.90 -11.78
CA ARG A 405 -17.11 -5.30 -11.85
C ARG A 405 -16.48 -5.72 -10.51
N LYS A 406 -17.23 -6.47 -9.69
CA LYS A 406 -16.67 -7.06 -8.46
C LYS A 406 -15.50 -8.00 -8.81
N ALA A 407 -14.35 -7.80 -8.16
CA ALA A 407 -13.13 -8.57 -8.41
C ALA A 407 -13.29 -10.02 -7.89
N VAL A 408 -12.76 -10.99 -8.64
CA VAL A 408 -12.81 -12.41 -8.24
C VAL A 408 -11.54 -12.77 -7.48
N ILE A 409 -11.57 -12.56 -6.16
CA ILE A 409 -10.48 -12.99 -5.27
C ILE A 409 -10.45 -14.52 -5.25
N MET A 410 -9.33 -15.11 -5.70
CA MET A 410 -9.11 -16.55 -5.59
C MET A 410 -8.64 -16.90 -4.17
N PRO A 411 -9.44 -17.65 -3.37
CA PRO A 411 -9.06 -17.99 -2.01
C PRO A 411 -7.90 -18.98 -1.99
N THR A 412 -6.93 -18.74 -1.12
CA THR A 412 -5.76 -19.58 -0.92
C THR A 412 -5.80 -20.32 0.41
N ALA A 413 -4.88 -21.26 0.62
CA ALA A 413 -4.79 -22.05 1.83
C ALA A 413 -4.46 -21.18 3.05
N GLU A 414 -5.41 -21.13 4.00
CA GLU A 414 -5.22 -20.50 5.30
C GLU A 414 -4.49 -21.41 6.31
N GLY A 415 -3.81 -20.75 7.25
CA GLY A 415 -3.34 -21.34 8.51
C GLY A 415 -4.31 -21.12 9.67
N ASP A 416 -4.06 -21.80 10.79
CA ASP A 416 -4.84 -21.66 12.02
C ASP A 416 -4.61 -20.26 12.65
N ARG A 417 -5.64 -19.39 12.60
CA ARG A 417 -5.57 -18.00 13.07
C ARG A 417 -5.26 -17.90 14.58
N ASP A 418 -5.93 -18.69 15.43
CA ASP A 418 -5.66 -18.77 16.89
C ASP A 418 -4.17 -19.04 17.18
N MET A 419 -3.51 -19.82 16.33
CA MET A 419 -2.11 -20.21 16.47
C MET A 419 -1.16 -19.13 15.95
N ILE A 420 -1.49 -18.45 14.84
CA ILE A 420 -0.73 -17.33 14.29
C ILE A 420 -0.76 -16.13 15.25
N ASP A 421 -1.93 -15.73 15.73
CA ASP A 421 -2.11 -14.62 16.70
C ASP A 421 -1.25 -14.80 17.96
N THR A 422 -1.24 -16.02 18.49
CA THR A 422 -0.53 -16.38 19.72
C THR A 422 0.94 -16.78 19.49
N GLY A 423 1.42 -16.77 18.25
CA GLY A 423 2.79 -17.16 17.86
C GLY A 423 3.13 -18.64 18.11
N ARG A 424 2.11 -19.50 18.23
CA ARG A 424 2.22 -20.93 18.54
C ARG A 424 2.38 -21.78 17.27
N GLU A 425 2.93 -22.97 17.42
CA GLU A 425 3.10 -23.95 16.33
C GLU A 425 2.62 -25.32 16.79
N SER A 426 2.08 -26.11 15.86
CA SER A 426 1.75 -27.52 16.08
C SER A 426 2.95 -28.41 15.84
N VAL A 427 2.98 -29.56 16.51
CA VAL A 427 3.99 -30.63 16.31
C VAL A 427 3.31 -31.93 15.82
N VAL A 428 2.05 -31.84 15.39
CA VAL A 428 1.26 -32.95 14.85
C VAL A 428 1.20 -32.81 13.33
N ASP A 429 1.47 -33.92 12.64
CA ASP A 429 1.43 -34.02 11.19
C ASP A 429 0.20 -34.82 10.77
N ASP A 430 -0.69 -34.24 9.97
CA ASP A 430 -1.83 -34.95 9.38
C ASP A 430 -1.42 -35.71 8.09
N GLY A 431 -0.35 -35.31 7.42
CA GLY A 431 0.21 -36.00 6.26
C GLY A 431 -0.62 -35.91 4.98
N LEU A 432 -1.54 -34.94 4.89
CA LEU A 432 -2.37 -34.69 3.70
C LEU A 432 -2.04 -33.33 3.11
N THR A 433 -1.64 -33.26 1.84
CA THR A 433 -1.25 -31.97 1.25
C THR A 433 -2.45 -31.04 1.05
N VAL A 434 -2.21 -29.73 1.00
CA VAL A 434 -3.22 -28.69 0.70
C VAL A 434 -4.01 -29.08 -0.54
N ARG A 435 -3.31 -29.43 -1.63
CA ARG A 435 -3.95 -29.85 -2.88
C ARG A 435 -4.86 -31.07 -2.71
N GLN A 436 -4.40 -32.11 -2.02
CA GLN A 436 -5.20 -33.32 -1.78
C GLN A 436 -6.44 -33.02 -0.93
N TRP A 437 -6.36 -32.05 -0.02
CA TRP A 437 -7.50 -31.58 0.77
C TRP A 437 -8.46 -30.73 -0.06
N GLU A 438 -7.96 -29.82 -0.90
CA GLU A 438 -8.76 -28.98 -1.80
C GLU A 438 -9.48 -29.80 -2.87
N GLU A 439 -8.79 -30.76 -3.52
CA GLU A 439 -9.37 -31.70 -4.48
C GLU A 439 -10.49 -32.54 -3.83
N ALA A 440 -10.31 -32.99 -2.59
CA ALA A 440 -11.34 -33.72 -1.84
C ALA A 440 -12.47 -32.82 -1.31
N ARG A 441 -12.21 -31.55 -1.01
CA ARG A 441 -13.26 -30.56 -0.67
C ARG A 441 -14.14 -30.30 -1.89
N ALA A 442 -13.53 -30.09 -3.07
CA ALA A 442 -14.25 -29.94 -4.34
C ALA A 442 -15.05 -31.19 -4.72
N ALA A 443 -14.54 -32.39 -4.41
CA ALA A 443 -15.24 -33.66 -4.63
C ALA A 443 -16.27 -34.04 -3.54
N GLY A 444 -16.34 -33.30 -2.43
CA GLY A 444 -17.21 -33.64 -1.28
C GLY A 444 -16.77 -34.91 -0.51
N THR A 445 -15.50 -35.31 -0.61
CA THR A 445 -14.98 -36.60 -0.10
C THR A 445 -14.00 -36.46 1.09
N THR A 446 -13.93 -35.30 1.74
CA THR A 446 -13.02 -35.01 2.86
C THR A 446 -13.06 -36.07 3.98
N ASP A 447 -14.26 -36.58 4.29
CA ASP A 447 -14.48 -37.57 5.35
C ASP A 447 -13.88 -38.95 5.03
N LEU A 448 -13.55 -39.22 3.75
CA LEU A 448 -12.93 -40.47 3.31
C LEU A 448 -11.39 -40.44 3.44
N LEU A 449 -10.78 -39.25 3.49
CA LEU A 449 -9.33 -39.09 3.59
C LEU A 449 -8.80 -39.11 5.03
N VAL A 450 -9.57 -38.63 6.00
CA VAL A 450 -9.11 -38.52 7.40
C VAL A 450 -9.19 -39.89 8.09
N PRO A 451 -8.07 -40.48 8.56
CA PRO A 451 -8.12 -41.78 9.23
C PRO A 451 -8.97 -41.71 10.51
N THR A 452 -10.05 -42.50 10.59
CA THR A 452 -11.05 -42.49 11.67
C THR A 452 -10.48 -42.69 13.10
N LYS A 453 -9.23 -43.17 13.22
CA LYS A 453 -8.49 -43.23 14.50
C LYS A 453 -8.00 -41.85 15.01
N ARG A 454 -7.82 -40.84 14.15
CA ARG A 454 -7.33 -39.50 14.54
C ARG A 454 -8.43 -38.59 15.09
N VAL A 455 -9.65 -38.68 14.55
CA VAL A 455 -10.84 -37.92 15.00
C VAL A 455 -11.09 -38.06 16.51
N ARG A 456 -10.80 -39.24 17.09
CA ARG A 456 -10.97 -39.52 18.53
C ARG A 456 -9.97 -38.81 19.47
N ARG A 457 -9.02 -38.01 18.96
CA ARG A 457 -8.03 -37.28 19.79
C ARG A 457 -8.31 -35.78 19.97
N GLY A 458 -9.49 -35.30 19.59
CA GLY A 458 -9.87 -33.89 19.76
C GLY A 458 -9.31 -32.96 18.67
N LEU A 459 -8.49 -33.46 17.75
CA LEU A 459 -8.25 -32.80 16.47
C LEU A 459 -9.50 -32.93 15.59
N LYS A 460 -10.45 -32.00 15.77
CA LYS A 460 -11.26 -31.54 14.65
C LYS A 460 -10.34 -30.75 13.72
N HIS A 461 -10.49 -30.91 12.41
CA HIS A 461 -9.92 -29.95 11.46
C HIS A 461 -10.71 -28.64 11.59
N LYS A 462 -10.19 -27.67 12.36
CA LYS A 462 -10.76 -26.32 12.47
C LYS A 462 -10.80 -25.57 11.13
N THR A 463 -10.09 -26.04 10.11
CA THR A 463 -10.21 -25.59 8.72
C THR A 463 -11.57 -25.88 8.07
N ALA A 464 -12.51 -26.53 8.77
CA ALA A 464 -13.93 -26.51 8.40
C ALA A 464 -14.61 -25.16 8.70
N ASP A 465 -14.11 -24.41 9.69
CA ASP A 465 -14.61 -23.08 10.08
C ASP A 465 -13.85 -21.94 9.37
N ILE A 466 -13.32 -22.18 8.16
CA ILE A 466 -12.82 -21.11 7.28
C ILE A 466 -14.03 -20.26 6.88
N ARG A 467 -14.19 -19.12 7.57
CA ARG A 467 -15.09 -18.05 7.11
C ARG A 467 -14.61 -17.59 5.72
N PRO A 468 -15.51 -17.28 4.78
CA PRO A 468 -15.11 -16.50 3.60
C PRO A 468 -14.46 -15.20 4.08
N THR A 469 -13.55 -14.63 3.27
CA THR A 469 -12.84 -13.43 3.68
C THR A 469 -13.77 -12.23 3.73
N THR A 470 -14.05 -11.77 4.97
CA THR A 470 -14.29 -10.36 5.26
C THR A 470 -12.97 -9.61 5.08
N ASP A 471 -12.54 -9.49 3.82
CA ASP A 471 -11.58 -8.46 3.43
C ASP A 471 -12.30 -7.11 3.53
N ALA A 472 -11.61 -6.02 3.86
CA ALA A 472 -12.25 -4.71 3.94
C ALA A 472 -12.92 -4.30 2.62
N ALA A 473 -12.36 -4.71 1.48
CA ALA A 473 -12.93 -4.55 0.14
C ALA A 473 -14.21 -5.39 -0.13
N ALA A 474 -14.52 -6.38 0.72
CA ALA A 474 -15.78 -7.11 0.69
C ALA A 474 -16.81 -6.47 1.64
N ASP A 475 -16.39 -6.05 2.83
CA ASP A 475 -17.25 -5.39 3.82
C ASP A 475 -17.72 -3.99 3.33
N LEU A 476 -16.90 -3.29 2.54
CA LEU A 476 -17.28 -2.08 1.78
C LEU A 476 -18.32 -2.33 0.67
N VAL A 477 -18.68 -3.59 0.38
CA VAL A 477 -19.45 -4.01 -0.79
C VAL A 477 -20.55 -5.05 -0.46
N GLU A 478 -20.81 -5.31 0.84
CA GLU A 478 -22.13 -5.81 1.27
C GLU A 478 -23.14 -4.67 1.16
N HIS A 479 -24.13 -4.83 0.27
CA HIS A 479 -25.20 -3.86 0.09
C HIS A 479 -26.07 -3.82 1.35
N SER A 480 -25.82 -2.85 2.23
CA SER A 480 -26.85 -2.36 3.14
C SER A 480 -28.05 -1.84 2.32
N ASP A 481 -29.23 -1.76 2.95
CA ASP A 481 -30.43 -1.22 2.30
C ASP A 481 -30.23 0.29 2.00
N GLU A 482 -29.66 0.62 0.83
CA GLU A 482 -29.44 1.99 0.37
C GLU A 482 -30.74 2.80 0.45
N ASN A 483 -30.69 3.93 1.16
CA ASN A 483 -31.83 4.84 1.19
C ASN A 483 -32.14 5.35 -0.23
N PRO A 484 -33.43 5.49 -0.61
CA PRO A 484 -33.82 6.15 -1.85
C PRO A 484 -33.18 7.54 -1.94
N ALA A 485 -32.76 7.94 -3.15
CA ALA A 485 -32.08 9.22 -3.39
C ALA A 485 -32.75 10.42 -2.69
N ALA A 486 -34.08 10.50 -2.76
CA ALA A 486 -34.86 11.56 -2.12
C ALA A 486 -34.78 11.55 -0.58
N LEU A 487 -34.66 10.39 0.06
CA LEU A 487 -34.46 10.26 1.51
C LEU A 487 -33.02 10.62 1.89
N THR A 488 -32.01 10.15 1.15
CA THR A 488 -30.61 10.58 1.37
C THR A 488 -30.48 12.10 1.30
N CYS A 489 -31.10 12.72 0.29
CA CYS A 489 -31.09 14.18 0.12
C CYS A 489 -31.78 14.93 1.27
N GLN A 490 -32.92 14.44 1.78
CA GLN A 490 -33.54 15.05 2.96
C GLN A 490 -32.67 14.90 4.23
N LEU A 491 -32.03 13.75 4.42
CA LEU A 491 -31.11 13.52 5.55
C LEU A 491 -29.84 14.37 5.46
N THR A 492 -29.42 14.80 4.26
CA THR A 492 -28.29 15.72 4.07
C THR A 492 -28.69 17.20 4.04
N GLY A 493 -29.99 17.53 4.16
CA GLY A 493 -30.50 18.90 4.33
C GLY A 493 -31.20 19.51 3.10
N TRP A 494 -31.30 18.79 1.99
CA TRP A 494 -31.98 19.26 0.78
C TRP A 494 -33.51 19.17 0.92
N ASN A 495 -34.19 20.20 0.43
CA ASN A 495 -35.64 20.16 0.20
C ASN A 495 -35.94 19.44 -1.12
N LEU A 496 -37.08 18.75 -1.21
CA LEU A 496 -37.53 18.10 -2.46
C LEU A 496 -38.42 19.04 -3.28
N ASN A 497 -38.29 18.97 -4.60
CA ASN A 497 -39.16 19.67 -5.54
C ASN A 497 -40.60 19.08 -5.55
N PRO A 498 -41.63 19.89 -5.89
CA PRO A 498 -43.01 19.41 -5.91
C PRO A 498 -43.22 18.22 -6.85
N GLY A 499 -43.76 17.12 -6.31
CA GLY A 499 -44.02 15.88 -7.04
C GLY A 499 -43.14 14.71 -6.62
N TYR A 500 -42.01 14.97 -5.94
CA TYR A 500 -41.13 13.94 -5.38
C TYR A 500 -41.51 13.56 -3.95
N THR A 501 -41.17 12.33 -3.56
CA THR A 501 -41.41 11.75 -2.23
C THR A 501 -40.15 11.04 -1.70
N VAL A 502 -40.11 10.76 -0.41
CA VAL A 502 -38.99 10.04 0.25
C VAL A 502 -38.73 8.61 -0.25
N ASN A 503 -39.53 8.10 -1.20
CA ASN A 503 -39.36 6.76 -1.79
C ASN A 503 -38.78 6.81 -3.20
N ASP A 504 -38.60 8.01 -3.78
CA ASP A 504 -38.12 8.17 -5.15
C ASP A 504 -36.59 8.11 -5.19
N THR A 505 -36.06 7.49 -6.24
CA THR A 505 -34.63 7.19 -6.41
C THR A 505 -34.16 7.49 -7.84
N LEU A 506 -32.85 7.37 -8.11
CA LEU A 506 -32.30 7.54 -9.45
C LEU A 506 -32.47 6.24 -10.27
N GLU A 507 -32.95 6.36 -11.50
CA GLU A 507 -33.10 5.25 -12.45
C GLU A 507 -31.95 5.30 -13.47
N LEU A 508 -30.77 4.80 -13.09
CA LEU A 508 -29.54 4.84 -13.90
C LEU A 508 -29.41 3.68 -14.90
N ASP A 509 -30.36 2.75 -14.88
CA ASP A 509 -30.21 1.43 -15.49
C ASP A 509 -30.24 1.47 -17.04
N ASP A 510 -31.10 2.32 -17.61
CA ASP A 510 -31.21 2.53 -19.06
C ASP A 510 -29.94 3.16 -19.65
N ILE A 511 -29.35 4.14 -18.97
CA ILE A 511 -28.12 4.80 -19.44
C ILE A 511 -26.90 3.90 -19.22
N ALA A 512 -26.78 3.23 -18.07
CA ALA A 512 -25.68 2.31 -17.79
C ALA A 512 -25.62 1.14 -18.80
N LYS A 513 -26.78 0.60 -19.19
CA LYS A 513 -26.88 -0.57 -20.09
C LYS A 513 -26.95 -0.21 -21.57
N GLN A 514 -26.99 1.08 -21.93
CA GLN A 514 -27.06 1.56 -23.31
C GLN A 514 -25.88 1.09 -24.20
N LYS A 515 -24.69 0.89 -23.62
CA LYS A 515 -23.46 0.53 -24.34
C LYS A 515 -22.66 -0.53 -23.56
N PRO A 516 -22.09 -1.56 -24.21
CA PRO A 516 -21.20 -2.52 -23.54
C PRO A 516 -19.90 -1.92 -22.98
N GLN A 517 -19.51 -0.75 -23.49
CA GLN A 517 -18.35 0.05 -23.07
C GLN A 517 -18.85 1.44 -22.66
N GLN A 518 -19.72 1.49 -21.64
CA GLN A 518 -20.26 2.75 -21.15
C GLN A 518 -19.23 3.50 -20.29
N THR A 519 -19.29 4.82 -20.35
CA THR A 519 -18.35 5.71 -19.66
C THR A 519 -18.92 6.16 -18.32
N LEU A 520 -18.07 6.36 -17.31
CA LEU A 520 -18.49 6.79 -15.97
C LEU A 520 -19.26 8.11 -16.04
N GLY A 521 -18.68 9.12 -16.70
CA GLY A 521 -19.28 10.44 -16.83
C GLY A 521 -20.66 10.43 -17.49
N ALA A 522 -20.93 9.53 -18.46
CA ALA A 522 -22.25 9.46 -19.08
C ALA A 522 -23.36 8.98 -18.13
N VAL A 523 -23.03 8.24 -17.08
CA VAL A 523 -24.00 7.82 -16.04
C VAL A 523 -24.06 8.84 -14.91
N MET A 524 -22.92 9.42 -14.50
CA MET A 524 -22.89 10.50 -13.50
C MET A 524 -23.70 11.72 -13.96
N ASP A 525 -23.53 12.14 -15.21
CA ASP A 525 -24.28 13.25 -15.81
C ASP A 525 -25.80 13.03 -15.78
N ASP A 526 -26.26 11.81 -16.07
CA ASP A 526 -27.69 11.49 -16.01
C ASP A 526 -28.20 11.48 -14.56
N GLY A 527 -27.40 10.98 -13.62
CA GLY A 527 -27.68 11.08 -12.19
C GLY A 527 -27.84 12.53 -11.71
N VAL A 528 -26.93 13.43 -12.13
CA VAL A 528 -27.07 14.87 -11.83
C VAL A 528 -28.32 15.45 -12.51
N LYS A 529 -28.60 15.12 -13.77
CA LYS A 529 -29.82 15.54 -14.50
C LYS A 529 -31.11 14.98 -13.92
N GLN A 530 -31.07 13.90 -13.14
CA GLN A 530 -32.18 13.41 -12.34
C GLN A 530 -32.29 14.19 -11.02
N TYR A 531 -31.17 14.54 -10.37
CA TYR A 531 -31.14 15.36 -9.16
C TYR A 531 -31.56 16.83 -9.39
N GLU A 532 -31.19 17.46 -10.50
CA GLU A 532 -31.67 18.78 -10.94
C GLU A 532 -33.21 18.87 -10.98
N ARG A 533 -33.90 17.75 -11.23
CA ARG A 533 -35.37 17.66 -11.23
C ARG A 533 -35.93 17.42 -9.83
N MET A 534 -35.21 16.64 -9.02
CA MET A 534 -35.60 16.24 -7.66
C MET A 534 -35.40 17.35 -6.62
N LEU A 535 -34.38 18.20 -6.78
CA LEU A 535 -33.91 19.17 -5.79
C LEU A 535 -33.89 20.61 -6.36
N PRO A 536 -33.99 21.65 -5.52
CA PRO A 536 -33.88 23.06 -5.95
C PRO A 536 -32.41 23.49 -6.11
N VAL A 537 -31.66 22.80 -6.98
CA VAL A 537 -30.23 23.05 -7.23
C VAL A 537 -30.03 24.43 -7.86
N THR A 538 -29.02 25.18 -7.41
CA THR A 538 -28.65 26.51 -7.96
C THR A 538 -27.40 26.44 -8.86
N PRO A 539 -27.12 27.48 -9.67
CA PRO A 539 -25.87 27.54 -10.45
C PRO A 539 -24.60 27.49 -9.60
N LYS A 540 -24.64 27.96 -8.35
CA LYS A 540 -23.51 27.84 -7.40
C LYS A 540 -23.29 26.40 -6.99
N ASP A 541 -24.36 25.66 -6.69
CA ASP A 541 -24.28 24.23 -6.37
C ASP A 541 -23.78 23.43 -7.58
N MET A 542 -24.13 23.83 -8.81
CA MET A 542 -23.60 23.22 -10.04
C MET A 542 -22.11 23.54 -10.29
N ARG A 543 -21.62 24.73 -9.92
CA ARG A 543 -20.18 25.03 -9.89
C ARG A 543 -19.44 24.15 -8.89
N LEU A 544 -20.00 23.98 -7.69
CA LEU A 544 -19.44 23.20 -6.59
C LEU A 544 -19.43 21.70 -6.89
N MET A 545 -20.54 21.15 -7.40
CA MET A 545 -20.63 19.81 -8.00
C MET A 545 -19.53 19.59 -9.05
N ASN A 546 -19.34 20.54 -9.97
CA ASN A 546 -18.31 20.44 -11.01
C ASN A 546 -16.87 20.56 -10.48
N TRP A 547 -16.66 21.14 -9.31
CA TRP A 547 -15.36 21.13 -8.64
C TRP A 547 -14.99 19.72 -8.13
N HIS A 548 -15.96 18.97 -7.58
CA HIS A 548 -15.73 17.56 -7.22
C HIS A 548 -15.50 16.68 -8.48
N PHE A 549 -16.25 16.90 -9.57
CA PHE A 549 -15.96 16.27 -10.87
C PHE A 549 -14.54 16.60 -11.34
N ALA A 550 -14.10 17.86 -11.28
CA ALA A 550 -12.73 18.25 -11.62
C ALA A 550 -11.68 17.56 -10.72
N ASN A 551 -11.98 17.33 -9.45
CA ASN A 551 -11.11 16.61 -8.53
C ASN A 551 -10.99 15.11 -8.89
N LEU A 552 -12.09 14.48 -9.35
CA LEU A 552 -12.07 13.11 -9.91
C LEU A 552 -11.29 13.04 -11.24
N GLU A 553 -11.44 14.05 -12.09
CA GLU A 553 -10.67 14.18 -13.33
C GLU A 553 -9.18 14.38 -13.04
N TYR A 554 -8.82 15.09 -11.95
CA TYR A 554 -7.46 15.22 -11.43
C TYR A 554 -6.88 13.89 -10.96
N ALA A 555 -7.61 13.11 -10.14
CA ALA A 555 -7.16 11.80 -9.68
C ALA A 555 -6.85 10.83 -10.85
N ASN A 556 -7.59 10.97 -11.96
CA ASN A 556 -7.46 10.10 -13.14
C ASN A 556 -6.64 10.72 -14.31
N ALA A 557 -6.16 11.96 -14.18
CA ALA A 557 -5.62 12.79 -15.27
C ALA A 557 -6.47 12.80 -16.56
N SER A 558 -7.79 12.68 -16.47
CA SER A 558 -8.66 12.46 -17.62
C SER A 558 -10.11 12.84 -17.34
N ASN A 559 -10.80 13.37 -18.35
CA ASN A 559 -12.25 13.63 -18.32
C ASN A 559 -13.04 12.34 -18.00
N VAL A 560 -14.06 12.44 -17.13
CA VAL A 560 -14.92 11.32 -16.69
C VAL A 560 -15.65 10.58 -17.82
N HIS A 561 -15.93 11.22 -18.95
CA HIS A 561 -16.48 10.57 -20.14
C HIS A 561 -15.49 9.67 -20.89
N LYS A 562 -14.23 9.57 -20.43
CA LYS A 562 -13.23 8.63 -20.97
C LYS A 562 -13.04 7.40 -20.06
N LEU A 563 -13.40 7.51 -18.78
CA LEU A 563 -13.28 6.47 -17.73
C LEU A 563 -14.30 5.32 -17.91
N SER A 564 -13.92 4.10 -17.54
CA SER A 564 -14.80 2.92 -17.58
C SER A 564 -15.79 2.92 -16.42
N LEU A 565 -17.10 2.92 -16.72
CA LEU A 565 -18.15 2.80 -15.70
C LEU A 565 -17.93 1.61 -14.74
N SER A 566 -17.45 0.48 -15.27
CA SER A 566 -17.37 -0.79 -14.53
C SER A 566 -16.01 -1.06 -13.88
N SER A 567 -14.98 -0.24 -14.12
CA SER A 567 -13.60 -0.56 -13.72
C SER A 567 -12.66 0.65 -13.62
N TRP A 568 -13.16 1.89 -13.54
CA TRP A 568 -12.29 3.08 -13.38
C TRP A 568 -11.46 3.03 -12.09
N ASP A 569 -12.04 2.42 -11.06
CA ASP A 569 -11.57 2.22 -9.69
C ASP A 569 -11.23 0.74 -9.40
N GLN A 570 -10.71 0.00 -10.39
CA GLN A 570 -10.37 -1.42 -10.25
C GLN A 570 -9.28 -1.73 -9.21
N ASP A 571 -8.55 -0.71 -8.77
CA ASP A 571 -7.51 -0.73 -7.75
C ASP A 571 -8.03 -0.44 -6.33
N ILE A 572 -9.34 -0.18 -6.17
CA ILE A 572 -9.99 -0.02 -4.85
C ILE A 572 -9.70 -1.21 -3.91
N GLY A 573 -9.45 -0.92 -2.64
CA GLY A 573 -8.99 -1.91 -1.66
C GLY A 573 -7.49 -2.21 -1.68
N ASN A 574 -6.70 -1.46 -2.46
CA ASN A 574 -5.22 -1.50 -2.45
C ASN A 574 -4.61 -0.16 -1.95
N GLU A 575 -5.42 0.72 -1.36
CA GLU A 575 -4.98 2.00 -0.82
C GLU A 575 -3.98 1.80 0.34
N PHE A 576 -3.10 2.78 0.55
CA PHE A 576 -2.20 2.82 1.69
C PHE A 576 -2.67 3.83 2.73
N GLU A 577 -2.59 3.43 4.00
CA GLU A 577 -3.02 4.26 5.13
C GLU A 577 -1.96 5.30 5.54
N GLY A 578 -2.41 6.26 6.34
CA GLY A 578 -1.58 7.31 6.92
C GLY A 578 -1.51 8.58 6.06
N GLU A 579 -1.13 9.68 6.70
CA GLU A 579 -1.21 11.03 6.13
C GLU A 579 -0.40 11.18 4.82
N HIS A 580 -1.10 11.60 3.76
CA HIS A 580 -0.50 11.94 2.46
C HIS A 580 0.66 12.94 2.64
N SER A 581 1.78 12.69 1.98
CA SER A 581 3.04 13.39 2.28
C SER A 581 3.74 13.91 1.02
N GLN A 582 4.48 15.00 1.15
CA GLN A 582 5.30 15.60 0.09
C GLN A 582 6.77 15.67 0.54
N VAL A 583 7.73 15.37 -0.35
CA VAL A 583 9.16 15.43 -0.01
C VAL A 583 9.65 16.88 0.02
N VAL A 584 10.25 17.29 1.13
CA VAL A 584 10.86 18.62 1.32
C VAL A 584 12.18 18.67 0.56
N GLY A 585 12.45 19.75 -0.15
CA GLY A 585 13.60 19.87 -1.06
C GLY A 585 13.38 19.20 -2.41
N GLY A 586 12.50 18.20 -2.54
CA GLY A 586 12.02 17.68 -3.83
C GLY A 586 12.04 16.16 -3.97
N TYR A 587 10.94 15.60 -4.49
CA TYR A 587 10.67 14.17 -4.61
C TYR A 587 11.63 13.43 -5.56
N GLN A 588 12.33 14.14 -6.46
CA GLN A 588 13.37 13.54 -7.31
C GLN A 588 14.59 13.03 -6.51
N GLU A 589 14.71 13.35 -5.22
CA GLU A 589 15.74 12.78 -4.33
C GLU A 589 15.55 11.27 -4.09
N LEU A 590 14.31 10.75 -4.16
CA LEU A 590 14.04 9.31 -4.08
C LEU A 590 14.66 8.50 -5.24
N PRO A 591 14.38 8.79 -6.53
CA PRO A 591 15.06 8.11 -7.63
C PRO A 591 16.56 8.45 -7.70
N TYR A 592 17.00 9.61 -7.22
CA TYR A 592 18.44 9.91 -7.12
C TYR A 592 19.13 9.03 -6.08
N GLY A 593 18.48 8.75 -4.93
CA GLY A 593 18.91 7.77 -3.95
C GLY A 593 19.05 6.38 -4.56
N LEU A 594 18.02 5.87 -5.25
CA LEU A 594 18.09 4.57 -5.94
C LEU A 594 19.20 4.51 -7.00
N TYR A 595 19.49 5.61 -7.70
CA TYR A 595 20.57 5.71 -8.68
C TYR A 595 21.97 5.65 -8.02
N MET A 596 22.15 6.28 -6.86
CA MET A 596 23.46 6.47 -6.23
C MET A 596 23.81 5.42 -5.15
N LEU A 597 22.82 4.91 -4.40
CA LEU A 597 23.02 4.11 -3.18
C LEU A 597 22.49 2.68 -3.30
N PRO A 598 23.19 1.65 -2.76
CA PRO A 598 24.45 1.75 -2.01
C PRO A 598 25.67 2.01 -2.91
N GLU A 599 25.58 1.67 -4.19
CA GLU A 599 26.61 1.91 -5.22
C GLU A 599 25.97 2.43 -6.51
N LYS A 600 26.64 3.37 -7.19
CA LYS A 600 26.11 4.03 -8.39
C LYS A 600 25.82 3.04 -9.54
N LEU A 601 24.62 3.15 -10.14
CA LEU A 601 24.22 2.37 -11.33
C LEU A 601 24.91 2.87 -12.63
N ASP A 602 25.16 1.98 -13.62
CA ASP A 602 25.53 2.36 -15.01
C ASP A 602 24.27 2.90 -15.72
N VAL A 603 23.98 4.19 -15.49
CA VAL A 603 22.92 4.94 -16.19
C VAL A 603 23.56 5.84 -17.25
N ARG A 604 23.09 5.69 -18.49
CA ARG A 604 23.54 6.45 -19.65
C ARG A 604 22.42 7.37 -20.12
N THR A 605 22.56 8.65 -19.80
CA THR A 605 21.62 9.71 -20.18
C THR A 605 21.82 10.16 -21.64
N ASN A 606 20.80 10.80 -22.21
CA ASN A 606 20.72 11.20 -23.62
C ASN A 606 20.76 10.01 -24.61
N LYS A 607 20.33 8.83 -24.18
CA LYS A 607 20.25 7.60 -24.99
C LYS A 607 18.81 7.31 -25.40
N ILE A 608 18.37 8.04 -26.43
CA ILE A 608 17.04 7.88 -27.03
C ILE A 608 17.02 6.58 -27.84
N VAL A 609 16.31 5.56 -27.36
CA VAL A 609 16.16 4.27 -28.07
C VAL A 609 15.18 4.42 -29.24
N THR A 610 15.54 3.90 -30.41
CA THR A 610 14.70 3.89 -31.62
C THR A 610 14.25 2.48 -32.00
N ASP A 611 15.13 1.48 -31.88
CA ASP A 611 14.87 0.11 -32.33
C ASP A 611 15.18 -0.89 -31.21
N ILE A 612 14.29 -1.87 -31.04
CA ILE A 612 14.43 -2.99 -30.09
C ILE A 612 14.23 -4.29 -30.85
N SER A 613 15.35 -4.92 -31.25
CA SER A 613 15.35 -6.29 -31.77
C SER A 613 15.42 -7.30 -30.62
N TYR A 614 14.49 -8.25 -30.55
CA TYR A 614 14.43 -9.24 -29.46
C TYR A 614 14.20 -10.69 -29.96
N ASN A 615 14.08 -11.64 -29.03
CA ASN A 615 13.76 -13.04 -29.29
C ASN A 615 12.42 -13.41 -28.63
N GLU A 616 11.35 -13.45 -29.43
CA GLU A 616 9.98 -13.72 -28.96
C GLU A 616 9.81 -15.09 -28.28
N HIS A 617 10.50 -16.13 -28.75
CA HIS A 617 10.27 -17.50 -28.29
C HIS A 617 11.09 -17.87 -27.03
N GLY A 618 11.88 -16.94 -26.49
CA GLY A 618 12.73 -17.14 -25.29
C GLY A 618 13.79 -18.24 -25.41
N SER A 619 13.90 -18.90 -26.55
CA SER A 619 14.68 -20.12 -26.79
C SER A 619 15.75 -19.88 -27.84
N GLY A 620 16.94 -20.44 -27.59
CA GLY A 620 18.14 -20.20 -28.40
C GLY A 620 18.89 -18.92 -28.04
N ASN A 621 20.21 -18.91 -28.28
CA ASN A 621 21.16 -17.88 -27.82
C ASN A 621 21.08 -16.54 -28.58
N LYS A 622 19.92 -16.17 -29.14
CA LYS A 622 19.74 -14.91 -29.86
C LYS A 622 19.55 -13.77 -28.86
N LYS A 623 20.65 -13.06 -28.56
CA LYS A 623 20.65 -11.81 -27.80
C LYS A 623 19.77 -10.75 -28.49
N ALA A 624 19.15 -9.89 -27.68
CA ALA A 624 18.49 -8.68 -28.14
C ALA A 624 19.53 -7.61 -28.54
N VAL A 625 19.12 -6.69 -29.43
CA VAL A 625 19.90 -5.53 -29.86
C VAL A 625 19.03 -4.29 -29.77
N ILE A 626 19.50 -3.30 -29.02
CA ILE A 626 18.86 -2.00 -28.81
C ILE A 626 19.68 -0.96 -29.58
N GLN A 627 19.05 -0.16 -30.43
CA GLN A 627 19.72 0.93 -31.14
C GLN A 627 19.25 2.29 -30.59
N CYS A 628 20.20 3.22 -30.44
CA CYS A 628 19.94 4.59 -30.05
C CYS A 628 20.03 5.54 -31.25
N GLY A 629 19.28 6.64 -31.22
CA GLY A 629 19.24 7.65 -32.28
C GLY A 629 20.55 8.44 -32.49
N ASP A 630 21.56 8.20 -31.66
CA ASP A 630 22.94 8.70 -31.84
C ASP A 630 23.88 7.68 -32.52
N GLY A 631 23.35 6.50 -32.88
CA GLY A 631 24.09 5.41 -33.52
C GLY A 631 24.79 4.44 -32.56
N GLU A 632 24.73 4.61 -31.23
CA GLU A 632 25.20 3.57 -30.31
C GLU A 632 24.23 2.37 -30.31
N SER A 633 24.78 1.15 -30.35
CA SER A 633 23.99 -0.08 -30.27
C SER A 633 24.42 -0.95 -29.10
N PHE A 634 23.45 -1.43 -28.33
CA PHE A 634 23.66 -2.27 -27.15
C PHE A 634 23.18 -3.69 -27.42
N THR A 635 24.01 -4.69 -27.14
CA THR A 635 23.61 -6.11 -27.21
C THR A 635 23.34 -6.64 -25.80
N ALA A 636 22.17 -7.25 -25.59
CA ALA A 636 21.70 -7.69 -24.29
C ALA A 636 21.10 -9.09 -24.34
N ASP A 637 21.23 -9.85 -23.26
CA ASP A 637 20.57 -11.13 -23.07
C ASP A 637 19.09 -10.95 -22.72
N HIS A 638 18.77 -9.91 -21.92
CA HIS A 638 17.40 -9.48 -21.59
C HIS A 638 17.25 -7.96 -21.73
N VAL A 639 16.04 -7.51 -22.07
CA VAL A 639 15.68 -6.09 -22.15
C VAL A 639 14.46 -5.82 -21.28
N VAL A 640 14.48 -4.75 -20.49
CA VAL A 640 13.31 -4.23 -19.77
C VAL A 640 12.91 -2.91 -20.42
N PHE A 641 11.71 -2.83 -20.99
CA PHE A 641 11.11 -1.55 -21.37
C PHE A 641 10.43 -0.94 -20.14
N SER A 642 10.79 0.29 -19.76
CA SER A 642 10.18 1.03 -18.65
C SER A 642 9.79 2.48 -18.98
N GLY A 643 9.64 2.78 -20.28
CA GLY A 643 9.03 4.03 -20.75
C GLY A 643 7.52 4.10 -20.46
N SER A 644 6.89 5.22 -20.79
CA SER A 644 5.44 5.39 -20.57
C SER A 644 4.58 4.60 -21.56
N LEU A 645 3.31 4.37 -21.18
CA LEU A 645 2.29 3.91 -22.12
C LEU A 645 2.09 4.91 -23.28
N GLY A 646 2.20 6.22 -23.04
CA GLY A 646 2.17 7.23 -24.11
C GLY A 646 3.22 7.01 -25.20
N VAL A 647 4.48 6.71 -24.83
CA VAL A 647 5.56 6.39 -25.80
C VAL A 647 5.24 5.12 -26.60
N LEU A 648 4.61 4.12 -25.99
CA LEU A 648 4.17 2.92 -26.70
C LEU A 648 2.99 3.20 -27.65
N LYS A 649 2.02 4.05 -27.24
CA LYS A 649 0.88 4.48 -28.07
C LYS A 649 1.31 5.28 -29.30
N GLN A 650 2.38 6.07 -29.22
CA GLN A 650 2.93 6.80 -30.38
C GLN A 650 3.64 5.91 -31.40
N GLN A 651 3.98 4.66 -31.04
CA GLN A 651 4.63 3.68 -31.93
C GLN A 651 6.00 4.12 -32.52
N ASN A 652 6.61 5.17 -31.96
CA ASN A 652 7.90 5.74 -32.39
C ASN A 652 9.12 4.83 -32.11
N ILE A 653 8.93 3.70 -31.42
CA ILE A 653 9.98 2.70 -31.16
C ILE A 653 9.67 1.44 -31.98
N ASN A 654 10.60 1.06 -32.84
CA ASN A 654 10.49 -0.06 -33.76
C ASN A 654 10.85 -1.39 -33.07
N PHE A 655 9.83 -2.21 -32.81
CA PHE A 655 9.99 -3.54 -32.23
C PHE A 655 10.20 -4.60 -33.33
N GLN A 656 11.25 -5.40 -33.21
CA GLN A 656 11.59 -6.45 -34.18
C GLN A 656 11.77 -7.83 -33.50
N PRO A 657 10.83 -8.79 -33.66
CA PRO A 657 9.58 -8.69 -34.41
C PRO A 657 8.59 -7.68 -33.79
N PRO A 658 7.55 -7.24 -34.53
CA PRO A 658 6.53 -6.34 -33.98
C PRO A 658 5.83 -6.96 -32.76
N LEU A 659 5.40 -6.11 -31.82
CA LEU A 659 4.67 -6.55 -30.63
C LEU A 659 3.40 -7.34 -31.02
N PRO A 660 3.09 -8.45 -30.31
CA PRO A 660 1.97 -9.32 -30.66
C PRO A 660 0.62 -8.63 -30.40
N ASN A 661 -0.42 -9.06 -31.12
CA ASN A 661 -1.73 -8.40 -31.11
C ASN A 661 -2.38 -8.28 -29.72
N TRP A 662 -2.12 -9.21 -28.80
CA TRP A 662 -2.62 -9.11 -27.42
C TRP A 662 -1.95 -7.99 -26.62
N LYS A 663 -0.65 -7.73 -26.85
CA LYS A 663 0.09 -6.62 -26.24
C LYS A 663 -0.34 -5.29 -26.85
N ARG A 664 -0.40 -5.21 -28.20
CA ARG A 664 -0.87 -4.01 -28.90
C ARG A 664 -2.29 -3.63 -28.51
N GLY A 665 -3.22 -4.59 -28.48
CA GLY A 665 -4.59 -4.32 -28.05
C GLY A 665 -4.71 -3.75 -26.63
N ALA A 666 -3.84 -4.15 -25.68
CA ALA A 666 -3.80 -3.55 -24.35
C ALA A 666 -3.19 -2.13 -24.36
N ILE A 667 -2.12 -1.91 -25.13
CA ILE A 667 -1.53 -0.58 -25.39
C ILE A 667 -2.59 0.37 -25.99
N ASP A 668 -3.39 -0.11 -26.93
CA ASP A 668 -4.42 0.66 -27.62
C ASP A 668 -5.60 0.99 -26.69
N ARG A 669 -6.13 -0.02 -25.97
CA ARG A 669 -7.32 0.09 -25.11
C ARG A 669 -7.13 0.93 -23.85
N LEU A 670 -5.99 0.80 -23.15
CA LEU A 670 -5.78 1.52 -21.89
C LEU A 670 -5.76 3.04 -22.10
N GLY A 671 -6.25 3.79 -21.11
CA GLY A 671 -6.17 5.24 -21.12
C GLY A 671 -4.75 5.72 -20.82
N PHE A 672 -4.37 6.86 -21.38
CA PHE A 672 -3.21 7.63 -20.92
C PHE A 672 -3.60 9.10 -20.88
N GLY A 673 -3.59 9.67 -19.68
CA GLY A 673 -4.15 10.98 -19.36
C GLY A 673 -3.17 12.14 -19.54
N VAL A 674 -3.68 13.36 -19.38
CA VAL A 674 -2.88 14.59 -19.34
C VAL A 674 -3.37 15.43 -18.16
N MET A 675 -2.43 15.80 -17.30
CA MET A 675 -2.63 16.65 -16.13
C MET A 675 -1.39 17.54 -16.02
N ASN A 676 -1.60 18.85 -16.01
CA ASN A 676 -0.56 19.85 -16.03
C ASN A 676 -0.62 20.78 -14.80
N LYS A 677 0.44 21.56 -14.62
CA LYS A 677 0.64 22.46 -13.49
C LYS A 677 1.10 23.83 -13.97
N VAL A 678 0.67 24.87 -13.26
CA VAL A 678 1.25 26.22 -13.34
C VAL A 678 1.87 26.55 -11.99
N ILE A 679 3.19 26.68 -11.97
CA ILE A 679 3.98 27.01 -10.78
C ILE A 679 4.19 28.52 -10.79
N LEU A 680 3.91 29.17 -9.65
CA LEU A 680 3.95 30.62 -9.47
C LEU A 680 4.78 30.92 -8.21
N VAL A 681 5.93 31.58 -8.37
CA VAL A 681 6.75 32.08 -7.25
C VAL A 681 6.45 33.55 -7.00
N PHE A 682 6.27 33.94 -5.74
CA PHE A 682 6.00 35.32 -5.32
C PHE A 682 7.05 35.80 -4.32
N GLU A 683 7.18 37.12 -4.13
CA GLU A 683 8.12 37.71 -3.17
C GLU A 683 7.71 37.43 -1.71
N GLU A 684 6.41 37.57 -1.42
CA GLU A 684 5.78 37.31 -0.13
C GLU A 684 4.42 36.62 -0.34
N PRO A 685 3.91 35.83 0.64
CA PRO A 685 2.64 35.13 0.51
C PRO A 685 1.43 36.02 0.86
N PHE A 686 0.43 36.05 -0.03
CA PHE A 686 -0.86 36.74 0.19
C PHE A 686 -2.01 35.79 0.60
N TRP A 687 -1.76 34.48 0.66
CA TRP A 687 -2.73 33.43 1.00
C TRP A 687 -2.57 32.91 2.43
N ASP A 688 -3.53 32.10 2.92
CA ASP A 688 -3.39 31.46 4.24
C ASP A 688 -2.27 30.41 4.24
N THR A 689 -1.11 30.82 4.74
CA THR A 689 0.08 29.97 4.92
C THR A 689 -0.15 28.79 5.88
N LYS A 690 -1.25 28.79 6.66
CA LYS A 690 -1.66 27.67 7.52
C LYS A 690 -2.48 26.61 6.80
N ARG A 691 -2.90 26.80 5.54
CA ARG A 691 -3.54 25.77 4.71
C ARG A 691 -2.55 25.23 3.68
N ASP A 692 -2.65 23.94 3.37
CA ASP A 692 -1.73 23.30 2.41
C ASP A 692 -2.27 23.35 0.96
N MET A 693 -3.55 23.68 0.79
CA MET A 693 -4.24 23.86 -0.50
C MET A 693 -5.52 24.70 -0.36
N PHE A 694 -6.02 25.24 -1.48
CA PHE A 694 -7.34 25.87 -1.60
C PHE A 694 -7.93 25.64 -3.01
N GLY A 695 -9.26 25.59 -3.10
CA GLY A 695 -10.00 25.37 -4.35
C GLY A 695 -10.62 26.65 -4.90
N LEU A 696 -10.75 26.75 -6.22
CA LEU A 696 -11.53 27.79 -6.91
C LEU A 696 -12.67 27.16 -7.70
N LEU A 697 -13.89 27.65 -7.52
CA LEU A 697 -14.99 27.34 -8.42
C LEU A 697 -14.77 27.97 -9.80
N ARG A 698 -15.19 27.24 -10.85
CA ARG A 698 -15.00 27.65 -12.25
C ARG A 698 -16.36 27.75 -12.93
N GLU A 699 -16.54 28.82 -13.69
CA GLU A 699 -17.76 29.02 -14.47
C GLU A 699 -17.72 28.30 -15.83
N PRO A 700 -18.87 27.77 -16.28
CA PRO A 700 -19.08 27.40 -17.68
C PRO A 700 -19.17 28.67 -18.54
N ASN A 701 -19.15 28.52 -19.87
CA ASN A 701 -19.18 29.66 -20.79
C ASN A 701 -20.50 30.48 -20.75
N ASN A 702 -21.53 29.97 -20.08
CA ASN A 702 -22.79 30.64 -19.78
C ASN A 702 -23.03 30.55 -18.26
N PRO A 703 -22.77 31.59 -17.45
CA PRO A 703 -22.75 31.50 -15.98
C PRO A 703 -24.03 30.97 -15.32
N ASP A 704 -25.19 31.11 -15.98
CA ASP A 704 -26.49 30.59 -15.53
C ASP A 704 -26.76 29.13 -15.96
N SER A 705 -25.76 28.42 -16.52
CA SER A 705 -25.98 27.06 -17.03
C SER A 705 -26.16 26.03 -15.92
N MET A 706 -27.18 25.20 -16.09
CA MET A 706 -27.48 24.02 -15.27
C MET A 706 -27.20 22.74 -16.07
N VAL A 707 -26.21 22.73 -16.97
CA VAL A 707 -25.93 21.61 -17.88
C VAL A 707 -24.47 21.15 -17.70
N GLN A 708 -24.27 19.92 -17.24
CA GLN A 708 -22.94 19.33 -16.98
C GLN A 708 -21.95 19.49 -18.14
N GLU A 709 -22.40 19.29 -19.38
CA GLU A 709 -21.57 19.39 -20.57
C GLU A 709 -20.94 20.79 -20.78
N ASP A 710 -21.59 21.87 -20.34
CA ASP A 710 -21.07 23.24 -20.46
C ASP A 710 -19.88 23.51 -19.53
N TYR A 711 -19.74 22.73 -18.45
CA TYR A 711 -18.66 22.87 -17.46
C TYR A 711 -17.40 22.11 -17.86
N ALA A 712 -17.51 21.03 -18.65
CA ALA A 712 -16.42 20.09 -18.92
C ALA A 712 -15.14 20.74 -19.49
N ALA A 713 -15.29 21.82 -20.26
CA ALA A 713 -14.17 22.59 -20.81
C ALA A 713 -13.38 23.39 -19.75
N ASN A 714 -14.05 23.89 -18.70
CA ASN A 714 -13.50 24.88 -17.77
C ASN A 714 -13.32 24.35 -16.35
N ARG A 715 -14.05 23.31 -15.91
CA ARG A 715 -14.06 22.84 -14.51
C ARG A 715 -12.68 22.47 -13.97
N GLY A 716 -11.83 21.89 -14.81
CA GLY A 716 -10.44 21.54 -14.47
C GLY A 716 -9.41 22.66 -14.59
N ARG A 717 -9.82 23.92 -14.86
CA ARG A 717 -8.92 25.05 -15.16
C ARG A 717 -8.62 25.87 -13.90
N PHE A 718 -7.46 25.65 -13.28
CA PHE A 718 -7.06 26.26 -11.99
C PHE A 718 -8.01 25.96 -10.83
N TYR A 719 -8.68 24.80 -10.85
CA TYR A 719 -9.69 24.42 -9.86
C TYR A 719 -9.11 24.25 -8.44
N MET A 720 -7.80 24.02 -8.32
CA MET A 720 -7.09 23.73 -7.07
C MET A 720 -5.69 24.33 -7.11
N PHE A 721 -5.29 24.93 -5.98
CA PHE A 721 -3.96 25.50 -5.75
C PHE A 721 -3.30 24.81 -4.54
N TRP A 722 -2.05 24.37 -4.71
CA TRP A 722 -1.22 23.87 -3.62
C TRP A 722 -0.32 24.95 -3.05
N ASN A 723 -0.36 25.15 -1.74
CA ASN A 723 0.62 25.95 -1.00
C ASN A 723 1.82 25.06 -0.65
N VAL A 724 2.88 25.14 -1.46
CA VAL A 724 4.07 24.29 -1.32
C VAL A 724 5.21 24.93 -0.53
N MET A 725 4.96 26.04 0.18
CA MET A 725 5.96 26.77 0.99
C MET A 725 6.77 25.88 1.95
N LYS A 726 6.16 24.81 2.47
CA LYS A 726 6.79 23.89 3.42
C LYS A 726 7.75 22.89 2.78
N THR A 727 7.68 22.71 1.45
CA THR A 727 8.56 21.80 0.69
C THR A 727 9.55 22.55 -0.20
N THR A 728 9.17 23.73 -0.71
CA THR A 728 10.07 24.64 -1.45
C THR A 728 10.89 25.55 -0.56
N GLY A 729 10.38 25.89 0.63
CA GLY A 729 10.95 26.94 1.49
C GLY A 729 10.81 28.36 0.94
N LEU A 730 9.94 28.59 -0.06
CA LEU A 730 9.70 29.87 -0.74
C LEU A 730 8.19 30.11 -0.93
N PRO A 731 7.70 31.37 -1.03
CA PRO A 731 6.29 31.67 -1.35
C PRO A 731 5.92 31.16 -2.76
N VAL A 732 5.36 29.96 -2.83
CA VAL A 732 5.07 29.27 -4.09
C VAL A 732 3.70 28.63 -4.06
N LEU A 733 2.91 28.94 -5.09
CA LEU A 733 1.67 28.25 -5.41
C LEU A 733 1.86 27.33 -6.63
N ILE A 734 1.13 26.21 -6.64
CA ILE A 734 1.01 25.35 -7.82
C ILE A 734 -0.48 25.20 -8.16
N ALA A 735 -0.93 25.86 -9.22
CA ALA A 735 -2.28 25.70 -9.77
C ALA A 735 -2.37 24.42 -10.62
N LEU A 736 -3.46 23.69 -10.50
CA LEU A 736 -3.71 22.46 -11.24
C LEU A 736 -4.53 22.68 -12.52
N MET A 737 -4.16 21.99 -13.58
CA MET A 737 -4.87 21.90 -14.86
C MET A 737 -5.21 20.43 -15.14
N THR A 738 -6.49 20.11 -15.19
CA THR A 738 -7.01 18.74 -15.33
C THR A 738 -8.15 18.62 -16.37
N GLY A 739 -8.67 17.42 -16.60
CA GLY A 739 -9.75 17.15 -17.55
C GLY A 739 -9.38 17.59 -18.97
N ASP A 740 -10.30 18.25 -19.67
CA ASP A 740 -10.00 18.81 -20.99
C ASP A 740 -9.27 20.16 -20.91
N ALA A 741 -9.31 20.88 -19.79
CA ALA A 741 -8.50 22.09 -19.56
C ALA A 741 -6.98 21.78 -19.58
N ALA A 742 -6.57 20.61 -19.08
CA ALA A 742 -5.18 20.14 -19.21
C ALA A 742 -4.72 19.98 -20.67
N HIS A 743 -5.64 19.59 -21.57
CA HIS A 743 -5.37 19.41 -22.99
C HIS A 743 -5.35 20.76 -23.73
N GLN A 744 -6.19 21.72 -23.31
CA GLN A 744 -6.13 23.10 -23.81
C GLN A 744 -4.78 23.76 -23.46
N ALA A 745 -4.32 23.60 -22.21
CA ALA A 745 -3.07 24.21 -21.72
C ALA A 745 -1.80 23.80 -22.49
N GLU A 746 -1.81 22.62 -23.14
CA GLU A 746 -0.73 22.22 -24.05
C GLU A 746 -0.64 23.21 -25.24
N ALA A 747 -1.77 23.72 -25.75
CA ALA A 747 -1.85 24.60 -26.92
C ALA A 747 -1.89 26.11 -26.58
N THR A 748 -2.41 26.50 -25.41
CA THR A 748 -2.42 27.90 -24.96
C THR A 748 -0.99 28.39 -24.63
N PRO A 749 -0.58 29.62 -25.01
CA PRO A 749 0.71 30.20 -24.62
C PRO A 749 0.87 30.44 -23.11
N ASP A 750 2.12 30.40 -22.62
CA ASP A 750 2.42 30.58 -21.18
C ASP A 750 1.99 31.95 -20.65
N GLU A 751 2.19 33.03 -21.43
CA GLU A 751 1.81 34.39 -21.05
C GLU A 751 0.29 34.54 -20.82
N GLU A 752 -0.52 33.85 -21.63
CA GLU A 752 -1.99 33.84 -21.51
C GLU A 752 -2.44 33.04 -20.29
N ILE A 753 -1.86 31.86 -20.06
CA ILE A 753 -2.10 31.02 -18.87
C ILE A 753 -1.72 31.77 -17.58
N VAL A 754 -0.56 32.43 -17.57
CA VAL A 754 -0.05 33.19 -16.42
C VAL A 754 -0.91 34.45 -16.17
N SER A 755 -1.29 35.17 -17.22
CA SER A 755 -2.20 36.31 -17.09
C SER A 755 -3.57 35.91 -16.52
N GLU A 756 -4.16 34.81 -17.02
CA GLU A 756 -5.44 34.31 -16.54
C GLU A 756 -5.37 33.87 -15.07
N VAL A 757 -4.39 33.03 -14.70
CA VAL A 757 -4.31 32.52 -13.31
C VAL A 757 -4.02 33.62 -12.30
N THR A 758 -3.18 34.61 -12.64
CA THR A 758 -2.95 35.78 -11.78
C THR A 758 -4.20 36.65 -11.70
N SER A 759 -5.01 36.75 -12.76
CA SER A 759 -6.32 37.41 -12.70
C SER A 759 -7.32 36.65 -11.81
N GLN A 760 -7.33 35.31 -11.81
CA GLN A 760 -8.19 34.56 -10.89
C GLN A 760 -7.76 34.77 -9.43
N LEU A 761 -6.45 34.80 -9.15
CA LEU A 761 -5.93 35.10 -7.81
C LEU A 761 -6.31 36.53 -7.35
N ARG A 762 -6.24 37.52 -8.25
CA ARG A 762 -6.70 38.89 -7.99
C ARG A 762 -8.21 38.99 -7.70
N ASN A 763 -9.02 38.19 -8.38
CA ASN A 763 -10.47 38.12 -8.12
C ASN A 763 -10.80 37.47 -6.76
N VAL A 764 -9.93 36.61 -6.25
CA VAL A 764 -10.17 35.86 -5.00
C VAL A 764 -9.65 36.59 -3.77
N PHE A 765 -8.43 37.13 -3.83
CA PHE A 765 -7.79 37.82 -2.70
C PHE A 765 -8.01 39.34 -2.77
N THR A 766 -9.26 39.78 -2.91
CA THR A 766 -9.66 41.18 -3.16
C THR A 766 -9.20 42.18 -2.09
N ASP A 767 -9.02 41.73 -0.84
CA ASP A 767 -8.50 42.53 0.27
C ASP A 767 -6.97 42.75 0.22
N THR A 768 -6.26 42.24 -0.81
CA THR A 768 -4.80 42.33 -0.93
C THR A 768 -4.36 42.66 -2.36
N ASP A 769 -3.32 43.47 -2.52
CA ASP A 769 -2.70 43.74 -3.82
C ASP A 769 -1.85 42.53 -4.24
N VAL A 770 -2.44 41.65 -5.06
CA VAL A 770 -1.79 40.43 -5.55
C VAL A 770 -0.78 40.79 -6.65
N PRO A 771 0.53 40.62 -6.43
CA PRO A 771 1.57 41.00 -7.38
C PRO A 771 1.64 40.00 -8.56
N ASP A 772 2.32 40.41 -9.63
CA ASP A 772 2.72 39.46 -10.67
C ASP A 772 3.83 38.51 -10.13
N PRO A 773 3.86 37.23 -10.54
CA PRO A 773 4.85 36.27 -10.07
C PRO A 773 6.28 36.56 -10.56
N LEU A 774 7.27 36.31 -9.70
CA LEU A 774 8.71 36.50 -9.98
C LEU A 774 9.29 35.45 -10.93
N GLU A 775 8.78 34.22 -10.86
CA GLU A 775 9.20 33.07 -11.66
C GLU A 775 7.97 32.19 -11.91
N THR A 776 7.78 31.76 -13.17
CA THR A 776 6.63 30.95 -13.59
C THR A 776 7.06 29.77 -14.44
N ILE A 777 6.38 28.63 -14.27
CA ILE A 777 6.61 27.42 -15.07
C ILE A 777 5.27 26.74 -15.39
N VAL A 778 4.97 26.54 -16.67
CA VAL A 778 3.83 25.75 -17.16
C VAL A 778 4.33 24.39 -17.62
N THR A 779 3.75 23.30 -17.13
CA THR A 779 4.09 21.95 -17.60
C THR A 779 3.31 21.58 -18.86
N ARG A 780 3.94 20.80 -19.75
CA ARG A 780 3.32 20.23 -20.97
C ARG A 780 3.66 18.75 -21.10
N TRP A 781 3.06 17.91 -20.26
CA TRP A 781 3.36 16.47 -20.21
C TRP A 781 2.90 15.73 -21.47
N GLY A 782 1.85 16.22 -22.16
CA GLY A 782 1.33 15.68 -23.41
C GLY A 782 2.28 15.87 -24.60
N GLN A 783 2.95 17.03 -24.68
CA GLN A 783 3.96 17.31 -25.70
C GLN A 783 5.36 16.75 -25.40
N ASP A 784 5.68 16.42 -24.14
CA ASP A 784 7.00 15.89 -23.77
C ASP A 784 7.27 14.53 -24.46
N PRO A 785 8.28 14.44 -25.36
CA PRO A 785 8.47 13.28 -26.24
C PRO A 785 8.99 12.02 -25.53
N PHE A 786 9.30 12.11 -24.23
CA PHE A 786 9.69 10.96 -23.42
C PHE A 786 8.53 10.43 -22.57
N THR A 787 7.33 11.02 -22.67
CA THR A 787 6.15 10.64 -21.87
C THR A 787 4.85 10.63 -22.66
N TYR A 788 4.57 11.65 -23.48
CA TYR A 788 3.31 11.83 -24.22
C TYR A 788 2.04 11.70 -23.34
N GLY A 789 2.03 12.37 -22.19
CA GLY A 789 0.97 12.35 -21.18
C GLY A 789 1.50 12.10 -19.76
N SER A 790 0.61 12.16 -18.78
CA SER A 790 0.95 12.12 -17.35
C SER A 790 0.97 10.68 -16.80
N TYR A 791 -0.12 9.92 -16.85
CA TYR A 791 -0.19 8.54 -16.35
C TYR A 791 -1.40 7.76 -16.91
N SER A 792 -1.44 6.45 -16.72
CA SER A 792 -2.53 5.61 -17.24
C SER A 792 -3.84 5.72 -16.45
N TYR A 793 -4.97 5.45 -17.12
CA TYR A 793 -6.29 5.31 -16.51
C TYR A 793 -7.07 4.16 -17.17
N VAL A 794 -8.10 3.62 -16.51
CA VAL A 794 -8.94 2.57 -17.10
C VAL A 794 -9.99 3.22 -17.99
N ALA A 795 -9.69 3.30 -19.29
CA ALA A 795 -10.63 3.84 -20.27
C ALA A 795 -11.83 2.90 -20.47
N ALA A 796 -12.99 3.43 -20.90
CA ALA A 796 -14.19 2.62 -21.15
C ALA A 796 -14.01 1.49 -22.18
N ALA A 797 -12.97 1.57 -23.03
CA ALA A 797 -12.60 0.51 -23.96
C ALA A 797 -11.78 -0.64 -23.34
N ALA A 798 -11.22 -0.46 -22.14
CA ALA A 798 -10.27 -1.36 -21.51
C ALA A 798 -10.91 -2.64 -20.94
N PHE A 799 -10.10 -3.70 -20.89
CA PHE A 799 -10.40 -4.94 -20.19
C PHE A 799 -9.60 -4.98 -18.88
N PRO A 800 -10.10 -5.54 -17.75
CA PRO A 800 -9.40 -5.48 -16.47
C PRO A 800 -7.98 -6.07 -16.52
N ASP A 801 -7.82 -7.19 -17.22
CA ASP A 801 -6.56 -7.89 -17.45
C ASP A 801 -5.53 -7.06 -18.26
N ASP A 802 -5.88 -5.88 -18.81
CA ASP A 802 -5.00 -5.13 -19.70
C ASP A 802 -3.71 -4.65 -19.00
N TYR A 803 -3.72 -4.38 -17.70
CA TYR A 803 -2.49 -4.08 -16.95
C TYR A 803 -1.56 -5.29 -16.80
N ASP A 804 -2.12 -6.50 -16.69
CA ASP A 804 -1.33 -7.74 -16.64
C ASP A 804 -0.86 -8.17 -18.03
N LEU A 805 -1.66 -7.93 -19.08
CA LEU A 805 -1.21 -8.01 -20.47
C LEU A 805 -0.10 -6.98 -20.75
N MET A 806 -0.15 -5.79 -20.16
CA MET A 806 0.95 -4.82 -20.24
C MET A 806 2.20 -5.27 -19.48
N ALA A 807 2.06 -5.92 -18.32
CA ALA A 807 3.18 -6.50 -17.57
C ALA A 807 3.88 -7.68 -18.29
N LYS A 808 3.10 -8.59 -18.88
CA LYS A 808 3.56 -9.89 -19.41
C LYS A 808 4.74 -9.77 -20.40
N GLN A 809 5.85 -10.44 -20.09
CA GLN A 809 7.03 -10.51 -20.96
C GLN A 809 6.76 -11.20 -22.32
N ILE A 810 7.62 -10.92 -23.30
CA ILE A 810 7.62 -11.54 -24.63
C ILE A 810 9.02 -12.10 -24.89
N GLY A 811 9.22 -13.39 -24.56
CA GLY A 811 10.53 -14.03 -24.62
C GLY A 811 11.53 -13.34 -23.69
N ASN A 812 12.54 -12.65 -24.25
CA ASN A 812 13.54 -11.88 -23.49
C ASN A 812 13.28 -10.36 -23.41
N LEU A 813 12.09 -9.89 -23.84
CA LEU A 813 11.63 -8.51 -23.65
C LEU A 813 10.60 -8.44 -22.51
N HIS A 814 10.96 -7.76 -21.43
CA HIS A 814 10.16 -7.54 -20.22
C HIS A 814 9.58 -6.12 -20.18
N PHE A 815 8.53 -5.89 -19.39
CA PHE A 815 7.86 -4.59 -19.27
C PHE A 815 7.72 -4.19 -17.80
N ALA A 816 7.95 -2.91 -17.51
CA ALA A 816 7.76 -2.27 -16.20
C ALA A 816 7.25 -0.82 -16.37
N GLY A 817 6.79 -0.20 -15.28
CA GLY A 817 6.11 1.10 -15.28
C GLY A 817 4.74 1.02 -14.61
N GLU A 818 4.16 2.18 -14.26
CA GLU A 818 2.84 2.23 -13.60
C GLU A 818 1.73 1.61 -14.45
N ALA A 819 1.74 1.82 -15.78
CA ALA A 819 0.88 1.14 -16.75
C ALA A 819 1.12 -0.38 -16.89
N THR A 820 1.81 -1.01 -15.91
CA THR A 820 2.01 -2.46 -15.79
C THR A 820 1.74 -2.98 -14.37
N CYS A 821 1.09 -2.20 -13.49
CA CYS A 821 0.77 -2.59 -12.11
C CYS A 821 -0.73 -2.43 -11.87
N GLY A 822 -1.52 -3.49 -12.10
CA GLY A 822 -2.99 -3.40 -12.08
C GLY A 822 -3.61 -3.07 -10.71
N THR A 823 -2.91 -3.37 -9.62
CA THR A 823 -3.32 -3.05 -8.23
C THR A 823 -2.87 -1.69 -7.73
N HIS A 824 -1.94 -1.04 -8.44
CA HIS A 824 -1.41 0.28 -8.08
C HIS A 824 -1.07 1.05 -9.38
N PRO A 825 -2.05 1.31 -10.27
CA PRO A 825 -1.85 2.05 -11.51
C PRO A 825 -1.46 3.51 -11.22
N ALA A 826 -1.01 4.25 -12.24
CA ALA A 826 -0.61 5.67 -12.17
C ALA A 826 0.51 6.10 -11.17
N THR A 827 0.81 5.35 -10.11
CA THR A 827 1.60 5.85 -8.97
C THR A 827 3.11 5.58 -9.04
N VAL A 828 3.86 6.33 -8.21
CA VAL A 828 5.30 6.12 -8.00
C VAL A 828 5.59 4.74 -7.37
N HIS A 829 4.78 4.30 -6.41
CA HIS A 829 4.97 3.01 -5.75
C HIS A 829 4.62 1.82 -6.67
N GLY A 830 3.59 1.93 -7.52
CA GLY A 830 3.26 0.91 -8.52
C GLY A 830 4.31 0.80 -9.61
N ALA A 831 4.84 1.94 -10.06
CA ALA A 831 6.04 1.96 -10.91
C ALA A 831 7.21 1.23 -10.24
N TYR A 832 7.50 1.48 -8.95
CA TYR A 832 8.56 0.77 -8.22
C TYR A 832 8.32 -0.75 -8.11
N LEU A 833 7.11 -1.17 -7.71
CA LEU A 833 6.71 -2.58 -7.60
C LEU A 833 6.84 -3.33 -8.93
N SER A 834 6.43 -2.71 -10.04
CA SER A 834 6.60 -3.30 -11.38
C SER A 834 8.08 -3.48 -11.77
N GLY A 835 8.97 -2.61 -11.30
CA GLY A 835 10.42 -2.75 -11.48
C GLY A 835 10.99 -3.95 -10.72
N ILE A 836 10.55 -4.14 -9.48
CA ILE A 836 10.87 -5.33 -8.68
C ILE A 836 10.36 -6.61 -9.37
N ARG A 837 9.12 -6.62 -9.88
CA ARG A 837 8.56 -7.75 -10.63
C ARG A 837 9.43 -8.12 -11.84
N ALA A 838 9.75 -7.15 -12.70
CA ALA A 838 10.60 -7.39 -13.88
C ALA A 838 12.02 -7.89 -13.51
N ALA A 839 12.56 -7.44 -12.37
CA ALA A 839 13.82 -7.98 -11.85
C ALA A 839 13.68 -9.46 -11.41
N SER A 840 12.57 -9.81 -10.76
CA SER A 840 12.26 -11.20 -10.38
C SER A 840 12.07 -12.10 -11.60
N GLU A 841 11.35 -11.66 -12.64
CA GLU A 841 11.16 -12.39 -13.91
C GLU A 841 12.52 -12.73 -14.57
N ILE A 842 13.42 -11.75 -14.64
CA ILE A 842 14.76 -11.93 -15.21
C ILE A 842 15.60 -12.91 -14.36
N VAL A 843 15.56 -12.78 -13.03
CA VAL A 843 16.30 -13.69 -12.14
C VAL A 843 15.74 -15.11 -12.18
N GLU A 844 14.43 -15.29 -12.35
CA GLU A 844 13.79 -16.58 -12.61
C GLU A 844 14.38 -17.23 -13.88
N SER A 845 14.47 -16.47 -14.97
CA SER A 845 15.00 -16.99 -16.24
C SER A 845 16.52 -17.26 -16.26
N ILE A 846 17.30 -16.56 -15.42
CA ILE A 846 18.77 -16.67 -15.37
C ILE A 846 19.26 -17.67 -14.31
N ALA A 847 18.65 -17.66 -13.12
CA ALA A 847 19.03 -18.52 -12.00
C ALA A 847 18.21 -19.81 -11.92
N GLY A 848 17.08 -19.88 -12.62
CA GLY A 848 16.10 -20.95 -12.49
C GLY A 848 15.19 -20.77 -11.26
N PRO A 849 14.20 -21.68 -11.09
CA PRO A 849 13.24 -21.61 -9.98
C PRO A 849 13.90 -21.76 -8.62
N ILE A 850 13.17 -21.40 -7.56
CA ILE A 850 13.61 -21.58 -6.17
C ILE A 850 13.81 -23.08 -5.91
N GLU A 851 15.02 -23.46 -5.49
CA GLU A 851 15.35 -24.87 -5.21
C GLU A 851 14.58 -25.38 -3.97
N MET A 852 13.56 -26.19 -4.20
CA MET A 852 12.84 -26.87 -3.14
C MET A 852 13.66 -28.01 -2.56
N ALA A 853 13.89 -27.98 -1.24
CA ALA A 853 14.45 -29.12 -0.52
C ALA A 853 13.47 -30.30 -0.54
N ASN A 854 13.97 -31.53 -0.68
CA ASN A 854 13.16 -32.74 -0.65
C ASN A 854 13.75 -33.76 0.35
N PRO A 855 13.06 -34.09 1.46
CA PRO A 855 11.78 -33.53 1.89
C PRO A 855 11.89 -32.07 2.34
N LEU A 856 10.90 -31.24 2.00
CA LEU A 856 10.81 -29.84 2.44
C LEU A 856 10.62 -29.75 3.96
N VAL A 857 9.89 -30.72 4.52
CA VAL A 857 9.68 -30.91 5.96
C VAL A 857 10.23 -32.30 6.34
N PRO A 858 11.45 -32.39 6.93
CA PRO A 858 12.05 -33.68 7.29
C PRO A 858 11.26 -34.45 8.36
N ASP A 859 11.49 -35.76 8.45
CA ASP A 859 10.91 -36.61 9.49
C ASP A 859 11.57 -36.38 10.85
N LYS A 860 10.78 -36.45 11.93
CA LYS A 860 11.21 -36.07 13.29
C LYS A 860 12.31 -36.96 13.89
N ASN A 861 12.58 -38.12 13.31
CA ASN A 861 13.45 -39.16 13.88
C ASN A 861 14.86 -39.24 13.28
N ASP A 862 15.19 -38.51 12.21
CA ASP A 862 16.37 -38.83 11.38
C ASP A 862 17.71 -38.27 11.91
N LYS A 863 18.07 -38.64 13.14
CA LYS A 863 19.34 -38.29 13.81
C LYS A 863 20.31 -39.46 14.00
N THR A 864 20.09 -40.60 13.33
CA THR A 864 20.86 -41.83 13.54
C THR A 864 21.34 -42.51 12.25
N LYS A 865 21.70 -41.75 11.21
CA LYS A 865 22.25 -42.34 9.97
C LYS A 865 23.26 -41.50 9.16
N SER A 866 24.12 -40.72 9.83
CA SER A 866 25.24 -40.00 9.16
C SER A 866 26.58 -40.11 9.90
N THR A 867 26.97 -41.32 10.32
CA THR A 867 28.30 -41.61 10.90
C THR A 867 28.72 -43.08 10.75
N ARG A 868 29.04 -43.53 9.52
CA ARG A 868 30.16 -44.46 9.27
C ARG A 868 30.41 -44.70 7.78
N SER A 869 31.63 -44.43 7.35
CA SER A 869 32.29 -45.13 6.24
C SER A 869 32.76 -46.51 6.70
N GLU A 870 32.68 -47.53 5.83
CA GLU A 870 33.87 -48.24 5.29
C GLU A 870 33.54 -49.61 4.64
N SER A 871 33.99 -49.76 3.38
CA SER A 871 34.58 -50.98 2.80
C SER A 871 33.74 -52.23 2.43
N SER A 872 34.31 -52.97 1.47
CA SER A 872 34.16 -54.39 1.10
C SER A 872 32.84 -54.98 0.53
N THR A 873 32.90 -55.27 -0.78
CA THR A 873 32.25 -56.39 -1.49
C THR A 873 33.01 -57.73 -1.27
N PRO A 874 32.60 -58.93 -1.76
CA PRO A 874 31.38 -59.32 -2.52
C PRO A 874 30.65 -60.58 -1.94
N ASN A 875 29.78 -61.21 -2.75
CA ASN A 875 29.07 -62.50 -2.59
C ASN A 875 27.84 -62.52 -1.65
N GLY A 876 26.76 -63.25 -1.96
CA GLY A 876 26.42 -63.96 -3.19
C GLY A 876 25.23 -64.95 -3.05
N ASN A 877 24.43 -65.12 -4.11
CA ASN A 877 23.29 -66.07 -4.24
C ASN A 877 22.06 -65.79 -3.32
N THR A 878 20.80 -66.22 -3.60
CA THR A 878 20.31 -67.21 -4.59
C THR A 878 18.87 -66.94 -5.09
N THR A 879 18.68 -66.94 -6.43
CA THR A 879 17.50 -67.44 -7.21
C THR A 879 16.02 -67.03 -7.00
N ARG A 880 15.38 -66.65 -8.13
CA ARG A 880 14.02 -67.06 -8.66
C ARG A 880 12.77 -66.49 -7.93
N LYS A 881 11.58 -66.30 -8.56
CA LYS A 881 11.02 -66.37 -9.95
C LYS A 881 9.77 -65.44 -9.95
N ARG A 882 9.58 -64.48 -10.87
CA ARG A 882 9.04 -64.55 -12.27
C ARG A 882 7.53 -64.86 -12.37
N LYS A 883 6.80 -64.07 -13.21
CA LYS A 883 5.33 -63.99 -13.47
C LYS A 883 4.61 -63.03 -12.50
N GLY A 884 3.72 -62.10 -12.90
CA GLY A 884 3.15 -61.74 -14.21
C GLY A 884 1.96 -62.63 -14.65
N SER A 885 0.83 -62.16 -15.15
CA SER A 885 0.31 -60.82 -15.53
C SER A 885 -1.15 -61.04 -16.01
N SER A 886 -1.79 -60.05 -16.69
CA SER A 886 -3.05 -60.19 -17.46
C SER A 886 -4.35 -60.36 -16.63
N SER A 887 -5.55 -59.94 -17.07
CA SER A 887 -5.99 -59.01 -18.16
C SER A 887 -7.54 -58.90 -18.14
N ILE A 888 -8.11 -58.13 -19.09
CA ILE A 888 -9.53 -58.14 -19.54
C ILE A 888 -10.52 -57.41 -18.60
N SER A 889 -11.59 -56.73 -19.07
CA SER A 889 -11.74 -55.59 -20.02
C SER A 889 -13.21 -55.45 -20.45
N SER A 890 -13.74 -54.23 -20.64
CA SER A 890 -15.06 -53.91 -21.26
C SER A 890 -16.31 -54.44 -20.49
N ILE A 891 -17.58 -54.08 -20.74
CA ILE A 891 -18.29 -53.40 -21.87
C ILE A 891 -19.29 -52.34 -21.30
N GLU A 892 -19.74 -51.39 -22.13
CA GLU A 892 -20.75 -50.35 -21.83
C GLU A 892 -22.22 -50.84 -21.82
N ALA A 893 -23.13 -50.09 -21.15
CA ALA A 893 -24.57 -50.08 -21.47
C ALA A 893 -25.32 -48.84 -20.90
N GLN A 894 -26.35 -48.39 -21.63
CA GLN A 894 -27.40 -47.42 -21.27
C GLN A 894 -28.71 -47.84 -21.99
N PRO A 895 -29.90 -47.23 -21.75
CA PRO A 895 -30.42 -46.55 -20.56
C PRO A 895 -31.69 -47.32 -20.04
N PRO A 896 -32.71 -46.69 -19.41
CA PRO A 896 -33.79 -46.08 -20.21
C PRO A 896 -34.42 -44.79 -19.61
N THR A 897 -35.37 -44.21 -20.34
CA THR A 897 -36.09 -42.95 -20.04
C THR A 897 -37.53 -43.16 -19.58
N THR A 898 -38.08 -42.22 -18.79
CA THR A 898 -39.53 -41.92 -18.74
C THR A 898 -39.81 -40.43 -18.48
N THR A 899 -40.96 -39.95 -18.94
CA THR A 899 -41.38 -38.53 -19.00
C THR A 899 -42.72 -38.31 -18.29
N THR A 900 -42.99 -37.09 -17.77
CA THR A 900 -44.28 -36.36 -17.95
C THR A 900 -44.24 -34.92 -17.41
N ASP A 901 -44.57 -33.97 -18.30
CA ASP A 901 -45.48 -32.80 -18.16
C ASP A 901 -45.30 -31.62 -17.18
N GLN A 902 -45.70 -30.44 -17.68
CA GLN A 902 -45.92 -29.16 -16.96
C GLN A 902 -47.43 -28.92 -16.74
N PRO A 903 -47.85 -27.83 -16.06
CA PRO A 903 -48.17 -26.60 -16.82
C PRO A 903 -47.81 -25.26 -16.12
N LYS A 904 -48.02 -24.13 -16.81
CA LYS A 904 -47.75 -22.74 -16.35
C LYS A 904 -49.02 -21.89 -16.22
N ALA A 905 -49.03 -20.94 -15.28
CA ALA A 905 -49.75 -19.66 -15.26
C ALA A 905 -49.11 -18.77 -14.14
N SER A 906 -48.83 -17.45 -14.19
CA SER A 906 -49.46 -16.25 -14.81
C SER A 906 -50.73 -15.79 -14.05
N THR A 907 -50.91 -14.54 -13.56
CA THR A 907 -50.25 -13.23 -13.83
C THR A 907 -50.32 -12.22 -12.64
N SER A 908 -49.51 -11.15 -12.71
CA SER A 908 -49.79 -9.73 -12.34
C SER A 908 -50.14 -9.28 -10.90
N SER A 909 -49.39 -8.28 -10.38
CA SER A 909 -49.86 -6.92 -9.97
C SER A 909 -49.32 -6.35 -8.63
N SER A 910 -49.05 -5.03 -8.65
CA SER A 910 -49.08 -4.02 -7.55
C SER A 910 -48.03 -3.98 -6.42
N ARG A 911 -47.35 -2.82 -6.37
CA ARG A 911 -46.45 -2.27 -5.33
C ARG A 911 -47.06 -2.21 -3.91
N LYS A 912 -46.25 -2.41 -2.85
CA LYS A 912 -45.86 -1.36 -1.84
C LYS A 912 -44.84 -1.91 -0.79
N PRO A 913 -44.19 -1.06 0.05
CA PRO A 913 -42.89 -1.39 0.66
C PRO A 913 -42.97 -2.10 2.03
N VAL A 914 -41.85 -2.71 2.44
CA VAL A 914 -41.66 -3.33 3.77
C VAL A 914 -40.30 -2.91 4.35
N SER A 915 -40.33 -1.95 5.28
CA SER A 915 -39.21 -1.66 6.20
C SER A 915 -39.73 -1.20 7.58
N THR A 916 -40.89 -0.55 7.62
CA THR A 916 -41.60 -0.15 8.86
C THR A 916 -41.93 -1.32 9.79
N GLU A 917 -42.11 -2.55 9.27
CA GLU A 917 -42.36 -3.73 10.10
C GLU A 917 -41.16 -4.04 11.01
N LYS A 918 -39.93 -3.84 10.55
CA LYS A 918 -38.71 -4.07 11.35
C LYS A 918 -38.67 -3.10 12.54
N SER A 919 -38.78 -1.80 12.31
CA SER A 919 -38.81 -0.80 13.39
C SER A 919 -40.00 -0.98 14.33
N ARG A 920 -41.19 -1.37 13.83
CA ARG A 920 -42.34 -1.70 14.68
C ARG A 920 -42.09 -2.94 15.54
N LYS A 921 -41.36 -3.93 15.01
CA LYS A 921 -40.96 -5.16 15.71
C LYS A 921 -39.88 -4.89 16.75
N ASP A 922 -38.89 -4.06 16.44
CA ASP A 922 -37.84 -3.67 17.37
C ASP A 922 -38.45 -2.89 18.56
N ALA A 923 -39.37 -1.95 18.30
CA ALA A 923 -40.13 -1.25 19.35
C ALA A 923 -41.07 -2.18 20.16
N TYR A 924 -41.67 -3.18 19.51
CA TYR A 924 -42.52 -4.18 20.17
C TYR A 924 -41.72 -5.12 21.07
N ASP A 925 -40.58 -5.65 20.60
CA ASP A 925 -39.67 -6.45 21.42
C ASP A 925 -39.05 -5.59 22.54
N GLN A 926 -38.78 -4.29 22.34
CA GLN A 926 -38.35 -3.37 23.39
C GLN A 926 -39.44 -3.19 24.48
N ALA A 927 -40.68 -2.90 24.09
CA ALA A 927 -41.80 -2.77 25.04
C ALA A 927 -42.08 -4.08 25.82
N LEU A 928 -41.94 -5.22 25.13
CA LEU A 928 -41.99 -6.55 25.74
C LEU A 928 -40.87 -6.75 26.77
N TRP A 929 -39.63 -6.42 26.45
CA TRP A 929 -38.50 -6.55 27.39
C TRP A 929 -38.64 -5.61 28.59
N ILE A 930 -39.15 -4.38 28.39
CA ILE A 930 -39.51 -3.46 29.49
C ILE A 930 -40.54 -4.12 30.42
N ASN A 931 -41.61 -4.73 29.89
CA ASN A 931 -42.60 -5.43 30.71
C ASN A 931 -42.02 -6.66 31.44
N ILE A 932 -41.18 -7.46 30.76
CA ILE A 932 -40.47 -8.61 31.36
C ILE A 932 -39.63 -8.15 32.56
N TYR A 933 -38.85 -7.08 32.41
CA TYR A 933 -38.03 -6.55 33.50
C TYR A 933 -38.85 -5.86 34.61
N SER A 934 -40.03 -5.31 34.32
CA SER A 934 -40.92 -4.78 35.36
C SER A 934 -41.64 -5.86 36.17
N GLU A 935 -42.01 -7.00 35.57
CA GLU A 935 -42.69 -8.11 36.28
C GLU A 935 -41.69 -9.03 37.00
N LEU A 936 -40.53 -9.33 36.40
CA LEU A 936 -39.57 -10.32 36.91
C LEU A 936 -38.30 -9.72 37.53
N GLY A 937 -38.05 -8.43 37.34
CA GLY A 937 -36.76 -7.81 37.65
C GLY A 937 -35.64 -8.23 36.68
N PRO A 938 -34.45 -7.60 36.77
CA PRO A 938 -33.29 -7.99 35.99
C PRO A 938 -32.83 -9.41 36.32
N ALA A 939 -32.24 -10.10 35.33
CA ALA A 939 -31.70 -11.43 35.50
C ALA A 939 -30.66 -11.49 36.65
N PRO A 940 -30.62 -12.56 37.46
CA PRO A 940 -29.74 -12.64 38.62
C PRO A 940 -28.26 -12.50 38.21
N PRO A 941 -27.50 -11.58 38.82
CA PRO A 941 -26.12 -11.30 38.38
C PRO A 941 -25.18 -12.48 38.66
N ARG A 942 -24.19 -12.64 37.78
CA ARG A 942 -23.21 -13.73 37.85
C ARG A 942 -22.40 -13.66 39.17
N PRO A 943 -22.28 -14.74 39.95
CA PRO A 943 -21.58 -14.70 41.23
C PRO A 943 -20.08 -14.40 41.04
N PRO A 944 -19.49 -13.50 41.85
CA PRO A 944 -18.07 -13.19 41.80
C PRO A 944 -17.23 -14.38 42.29
N LYS A 945 -16.03 -14.56 41.73
CA LYS A 945 -15.15 -15.69 42.06
C LYS A 945 -14.16 -15.34 43.17
N SER A 946 -14.26 -16.03 44.30
CA SER A 946 -13.24 -16.04 45.36
C SER A 946 -11.87 -16.51 44.82
N GLY A 947 -10.80 -15.83 45.24
CA GLY A 947 -9.45 -16.01 44.68
C GLY A 947 -8.86 -17.42 44.84
N LEU A 948 -8.23 -17.93 43.78
CA LEU A 948 -7.77 -19.34 43.68
C LEU A 948 -6.24 -19.52 43.68
N ASN A 949 -5.45 -18.49 43.96
CA ASN A 949 -3.98 -18.59 44.00
C ASN A 949 -3.46 -18.66 45.45
N PRO A 950 -2.90 -19.79 45.90
CA PRO A 950 -2.45 -19.95 47.30
C PRO A 950 -1.29 -19.03 47.66
N PHE A 951 -0.44 -18.66 46.68
CA PHE A 951 0.66 -17.73 46.90
C PHE A 951 0.18 -16.31 47.24
N LEU A 952 -0.99 -15.87 46.77
CA LEU A 952 -1.51 -14.54 47.12
C LEU A 952 -1.97 -14.45 48.58
N PHE A 953 -2.48 -15.56 49.14
CA PHE A 953 -2.82 -15.65 50.56
C PHE A 953 -1.54 -15.73 51.42
N TYR A 954 -0.59 -16.61 51.06
CA TYR A 954 0.72 -16.67 51.71
C TYR A 954 1.46 -15.32 51.66
N GLN A 955 1.41 -14.64 50.52
CA GLN A 955 1.98 -13.30 50.34
C GLN A 955 1.37 -12.31 51.33
N LYS A 956 0.04 -12.32 51.52
CA LYS A 956 -0.62 -11.38 52.44
C LYS A 956 -0.08 -11.48 53.87
N ASP A 957 0.17 -12.70 54.33
CA ASP A 957 0.54 -12.97 55.73
C ASP A 957 2.06 -12.80 55.97
N TYR A 958 2.90 -13.25 55.03
CA TYR A 958 4.36 -13.25 55.19
C TYR A 958 5.08 -12.00 54.61
N TRP A 959 4.37 -11.10 53.91
CA TRP A 959 4.95 -9.88 53.30
C TRP A 959 5.76 -9.03 54.29
N THR A 960 5.21 -8.78 55.47
CA THR A 960 5.81 -7.90 56.50
C THR A 960 7.10 -8.49 57.06
N GLN A 961 7.09 -9.79 57.41
CA GLN A 961 8.24 -10.52 57.92
C GLN A 961 9.37 -10.60 56.87
N CYS A 962 9.01 -10.90 55.61
CA CYS A 962 9.97 -10.96 54.51
C CYS A 962 10.61 -9.59 54.24
N ARG A 963 9.81 -8.51 54.23
CA ARG A 963 10.31 -7.12 54.14
C ARG A 963 11.30 -6.82 55.24
N GLU A 964 10.96 -7.09 56.49
CA GLU A 964 11.81 -6.76 57.65
C GLU A 964 13.13 -7.56 57.66
N SER A 965 13.10 -8.82 57.23
CA SER A 965 14.31 -9.62 57.01
C SER A 965 15.20 -9.04 55.90
N CYS A 966 14.62 -8.65 54.75
CA CYS A 966 15.37 -8.05 53.64
C CYS A 966 15.92 -6.65 53.97
N ASP A 967 15.13 -5.83 54.69
CA ASP A 967 15.56 -4.56 55.25
C ASP A 967 16.76 -4.75 56.18
N GLN A 968 16.67 -5.68 57.15
CA GLN A 968 17.73 -5.94 58.11
C GLN A 968 19.01 -6.46 57.43
N ALA A 969 18.88 -7.41 56.50
CA ALA A 969 20.01 -7.90 55.71
C ALA A 969 20.71 -6.75 54.95
N ARG A 970 19.94 -5.82 54.35
CA ARG A 970 20.51 -4.65 53.67
C ARG A 970 21.19 -3.67 54.63
N ARG A 971 20.63 -3.43 55.82
CA ARG A 971 21.26 -2.58 56.86
C ARG A 971 22.61 -3.14 57.28
N THR A 972 22.69 -4.45 57.51
CA THR A 972 23.95 -5.15 57.83
C THR A 972 24.95 -5.10 56.67
N SER A 973 24.52 -5.34 55.42
CA SER A 973 25.43 -5.36 54.27
C SER A 973 25.92 -3.97 53.82
N SER A 974 25.16 -2.91 54.08
CA SER A 974 25.50 -1.53 53.70
C SER A 974 26.02 -0.68 54.86
N ASN A 975 26.10 -1.26 56.07
CA ASN A 975 26.47 -0.61 57.33
C ASN A 975 25.68 0.70 57.60
N ASN A 976 24.43 0.77 57.12
CA ASN A 976 23.55 1.93 57.24
C ASN A 976 22.27 1.53 57.99
N PRO A 977 21.98 2.06 59.18
CA PRO A 977 20.85 1.64 60.01
C PRO A 977 19.47 1.95 59.40
N ASN A 978 19.41 2.88 58.43
CA ASN A 978 18.15 3.31 57.79
C ASN A 978 17.89 2.63 56.44
N ALA A 979 18.74 1.71 55.99
CA ALA A 979 18.55 1.01 54.72
C ALA A 979 17.25 0.18 54.68
N LYS A 980 16.63 0.11 53.50
CA LYS A 980 15.42 -0.68 53.21
C LYS A 980 15.56 -1.41 51.88
N ALA A 981 14.94 -2.57 51.75
CA ALA A 981 14.98 -3.36 50.52
C ALA A 981 13.97 -2.86 49.47
N PRO A 982 14.32 -2.88 48.16
CA PRO A 982 13.38 -2.53 47.10
C PRO A 982 12.28 -3.58 46.98
N ARG A 983 11.10 -3.16 46.51
CA ARG A 983 9.87 -3.96 46.57
C ARG A 983 9.96 -5.30 45.81
N ASP A 984 10.78 -5.35 44.76
CA ASP A 984 10.95 -6.53 43.92
C ASP A 984 11.95 -7.55 44.48
N GLU A 985 12.90 -7.10 45.31
CA GLU A 985 13.77 -8.00 46.07
C GLU A 985 12.98 -8.70 47.18
N ILE A 986 12.07 -7.97 47.85
CA ILE A 986 11.11 -8.53 48.80
C ILE A 986 10.17 -9.54 48.10
N ARG A 987 9.69 -9.23 46.89
CA ARG A 987 8.90 -10.19 46.07
C ARG A 987 9.72 -11.44 45.71
N ALA A 988 10.98 -11.29 45.32
CA ALA A 988 11.86 -12.40 44.97
C ALA A 988 12.15 -13.31 46.17
N ALA A 989 12.48 -12.71 47.33
CA ALA A 989 12.70 -13.40 48.59
C ALA A 989 11.41 -14.13 49.05
N LEU A 990 10.25 -13.47 49.01
CA LEU A 990 8.96 -14.06 49.39
C LEU A 990 8.53 -15.20 48.45
N GLY A 991 8.80 -15.05 47.15
CA GLY A 991 8.62 -16.12 46.14
C GLY A 991 9.63 -17.26 46.28
N GLN A 992 10.80 -17.03 46.90
CA GLN A 992 11.72 -18.09 47.32
C GLN A 992 11.23 -18.77 48.59
N MET A 993 10.84 -18.02 49.62
CA MET A 993 10.24 -18.53 50.86
C MET A 993 9.05 -19.44 50.57
N TRP A 994 8.13 -19.04 49.68
CA TRP A 994 7.02 -19.91 49.26
C TRP A 994 7.49 -21.20 48.57
N ARG A 995 8.51 -21.14 47.71
CA ARG A 995 9.05 -22.35 47.06
C ARG A 995 9.67 -23.29 48.09
N THR A 996 10.49 -22.79 49.01
CA THR A 996 11.21 -23.57 50.03
C THR A 996 10.38 -23.91 51.27
N ALA A 997 9.22 -23.28 51.48
CA ALA A 997 8.33 -23.58 52.60
C ALA A 997 7.93 -25.07 52.60
N SER A 998 7.86 -25.68 53.78
CA SER A 998 7.49 -27.08 53.93
C SER A 998 5.99 -27.30 53.58
N PRO A 999 5.55 -28.56 53.36
CA PRO A 999 4.15 -28.86 53.06
C PRO A 999 3.19 -28.31 54.11
N GLU A 1000 3.57 -28.36 55.39
CA GLU A 1000 2.74 -27.94 56.54
C GLU A 1000 2.47 -26.44 56.53
N ILE A 1001 3.44 -25.63 56.07
CA ILE A 1001 3.29 -24.17 55.91
C ILE A 1001 2.41 -23.84 54.68
N LYS A 1002 2.44 -24.69 53.64
CA LYS A 1002 1.64 -24.53 52.43
C LYS A 1002 0.19 -24.96 52.60
N GLN A 1003 -0.06 -25.99 53.42
CA GLN A 1003 -1.34 -26.68 53.51
C GLN A 1003 -2.54 -25.75 53.82
N PRO A 1004 -2.49 -24.83 54.80
CA PRO A 1004 -3.62 -23.94 55.11
C PRO A 1004 -4.05 -23.06 53.92
N TYR A 1005 -3.10 -22.70 53.04
CA TYR A 1005 -3.36 -21.90 51.84
C TYR A 1005 -3.92 -22.73 50.69
N LEU A 1006 -3.53 -24.00 50.60
CA LEU A 1006 -4.09 -24.97 49.65
C LEU A 1006 -5.52 -25.37 50.06
N ASP A 1007 -5.74 -25.66 51.34
CA ASP A 1007 -7.06 -25.95 51.91
C ASP A 1007 -8.03 -24.77 51.71
N LYS A 1008 -7.55 -23.54 51.91
CA LYS A 1008 -8.34 -22.32 51.67
C LYS A 1008 -8.68 -22.12 50.19
N VAL A 1009 -7.77 -22.44 49.27
CA VAL A 1009 -8.06 -22.42 47.83
C VAL A 1009 -9.05 -23.51 47.42
N GLU A 1010 -8.98 -24.69 48.04
CA GLU A 1010 -9.93 -25.79 47.82
C GLU A 1010 -11.32 -25.48 48.42
N ALA A 1011 -11.39 -24.81 49.57
CA ALA A 1011 -12.63 -24.26 50.12
C ALA A 1011 -13.24 -23.21 49.18
N ASN A 1012 -12.47 -22.20 48.77
CA ASN A 1012 -12.90 -21.20 47.78
C ASN A 1012 -13.35 -21.84 46.46
N ARG A 1013 -12.70 -22.93 46.01
CA ARG A 1013 -13.10 -23.69 44.81
C ARG A 1013 -14.47 -24.33 44.97
N ARG A 1014 -14.76 -24.93 46.12
CA ARG A 1014 -16.06 -25.55 46.43
C ARG A 1014 -17.16 -24.50 46.57
N GLU A 1015 -16.89 -23.41 47.28
CA GLU A 1015 -17.80 -22.27 47.42
C GLU A 1015 -18.13 -21.65 46.06
N ASN A 1016 -17.12 -21.32 45.24
CA ASN A 1016 -17.31 -20.85 43.86
C ASN A 1016 -18.16 -21.81 43.02
N ALA A 1017 -17.96 -23.13 43.16
CA ALA A 1017 -18.72 -24.14 42.41
C ALA A 1017 -20.18 -24.23 42.90
N GLN A 1018 -20.42 -24.15 44.22
CA GLN A 1018 -21.77 -24.14 44.80
C GLN A 1018 -22.53 -22.86 44.43
N SER A 1019 -21.90 -21.69 44.51
CA SER A 1019 -22.49 -20.43 44.07
C SER A 1019 -22.79 -20.44 42.57
N TRP A 1020 -21.91 -21.03 41.76
CA TRP A 1020 -22.12 -21.18 40.31
C TRP A 1020 -23.30 -22.10 39.98
N GLU A 1021 -23.43 -23.25 40.65
CA GLU A 1021 -24.54 -24.18 40.42
C GLU A 1021 -25.88 -23.62 40.94
N CYS A 1022 -25.87 -22.94 42.08
CA CYS A 1022 -27.04 -22.22 42.60
C CYS A 1022 -27.51 -21.14 41.61
N TRP A 1023 -26.57 -20.33 41.09
CA TRP A 1023 -26.86 -19.32 40.08
C TRP A 1023 -27.45 -19.91 38.79
N LYS A 1024 -26.95 -21.05 38.29
CA LYS A 1024 -27.57 -21.74 37.13
C LYS A 1024 -29.03 -22.08 37.38
N VAL A 1025 -29.36 -22.63 38.56
CA VAL A 1025 -30.75 -22.98 38.92
C VAL A 1025 -31.61 -21.73 39.00
N THR A 1026 -31.11 -20.64 39.58
CA THR A 1026 -31.83 -19.36 39.67
C THR A 1026 -32.04 -18.71 38.30
N VAL A 1027 -31.03 -18.71 37.42
CA VAL A 1027 -31.17 -18.10 36.08
C VAL A 1027 -32.06 -18.94 35.16
N ALA A 1028 -32.01 -20.27 35.23
CA ALA A 1028 -32.91 -21.14 34.46
C ALA A 1028 -34.39 -21.01 34.89
N GLU A 1029 -34.67 -20.78 36.18
CA GLU A 1029 -36.02 -20.47 36.66
C GLU A 1029 -36.47 -19.05 36.25
N TRP A 1030 -35.55 -18.08 36.20
CA TRP A 1030 -35.83 -16.73 35.66
C TRP A 1030 -36.11 -16.77 34.15
N GLU A 1031 -35.31 -17.50 33.37
CA GLU A 1031 -35.53 -17.76 31.94
C GLU A 1031 -36.88 -18.44 31.70
N LYS A 1032 -37.21 -19.49 32.46
CA LYS A 1032 -38.51 -20.16 32.38
C LYS A 1032 -39.68 -19.19 32.61
N ARG A 1033 -39.60 -18.35 33.64
CA ARG A 1033 -40.62 -17.32 33.91
C ARG A 1033 -40.65 -16.24 32.84
N THR A 1034 -39.52 -15.92 32.23
CA THR A 1034 -39.44 -14.98 31.10
C THR A 1034 -40.27 -15.47 29.92
N PHE A 1035 -40.24 -16.78 29.61
CA PHE A 1035 -41.15 -17.35 28.60
C PHE A 1035 -42.62 -17.31 29.03
N GLU A 1036 -42.94 -17.59 30.29
CA GLU A 1036 -44.32 -17.53 30.81
C GLU A 1036 -44.91 -16.10 30.80
N VAL A 1037 -44.08 -15.08 31.05
CA VAL A 1037 -44.45 -13.65 30.94
C VAL A 1037 -44.52 -13.21 29.49
N LYS A 1038 -43.56 -13.60 28.63
CA LYS A 1038 -43.56 -13.28 27.20
C LYS A 1038 -44.81 -13.83 26.48
N ASP A 1039 -45.15 -15.10 26.70
CA ASP A 1039 -46.34 -15.70 26.08
C ASP A 1039 -47.64 -15.06 26.59
N ARG A 1040 -47.67 -14.59 27.85
CA ARG A 1040 -48.80 -13.79 28.36
C ARG A 1040 -48.89 -12.43 27.66
N TRP A 1041 -47.82 -11.64 27.70
CA TRP A 1041 -47.81 -10.28 27.17
C TRP A 1041 -48.07 -10.22 25.66
N CYS A 1042 -47.48 -11.12 24.87
CA CYS A 1042 -47.72 -11.19 23.41
C CYS A 1042 -49.12 -11.67 23.03
N ARG A 1043 -49.83 -12.37 23.93
CA ARG A 1043 -51.24 -12.76 23.72
C ARG A 1043 -52.20 -11.62 24.03
N ASP A 1044 -51.87 -10.85 25.08
CA ASP A 1044 -52.65 -9.70 25.50
C ASP A 1044 -52.35 -8.45 24.64
N ASN A 1045 -51.20 -8.42 23.94
CA ASN A 1045 -50.78 -7.39 22.98
C ASN A 1045 -50.36 -8.01 21.62
N PRO A 1046 -51.30 -8.38 20.73
CA PRO A 1046 -50.94 -9.03 19.46
C PRO A 1046 -50.20 -8.10 18.49
N PHE A 1047 -49.00 -8.51 18.04
CA PHE A 1047 -48.12 -7.70 17.17
C PHE A 1047 -48.81 -7.12 15.92
N GLU A 1048 -49.76 -7.84 15.32
CA GLU A 1048 -50.45 -7.41 14.09
C GLU A 1048 -51.20 -6.09 14.29
N GLY A 1049 -51.86 -5.92 15.44
CA GLY A 1049 -52.63 -4.73 15.81
C GLY A 1049 -51.92 -3.77 16.77
N TRP A 1050 -50.68 -4.05 17.17
CA TRP A 1050 -49.92 -3.21 18.10
C TRP A 1050 -49.41 -1.94 17.41
N VAL A 1051 -49.56 -0.80 18.10
CA VAL A 1051 -49.10 0.52 17.70
C VAL A 1051 -48.14 1.03 18.78
N VAL A 1052 -47.04 1.65 18.38
CA VAL A 1052 -46.03 2.20 19.29
C VAL A 1052 -46.69 3.31 20.14
N PRO A 1053 -46.70 3.22 21.48
CA PRO A 1053 -47.16 4.31 22.34
C PRO A 1053 -46.23 5.53 22.25
N ASP A 1054 -46.81 6.74 22.17
CA ASP A 1054 -46.06 8.00 22.08
C ASP A 1054 -45.13 8.22 23.28
N ASP A 1055 -45.48 7.70 24.46
CA ASP A 1055 -44.75 7.86 25.73
C ASP A 1055 -43.40 7.09 25.79
N LEU A 1056 -43.05 6.29 24.79
CA LEU A 1056 -41.79 5.50 24.79
C LEU A 1056 -40.51 6.34 24.62
N GLY A 1057 -40.62 7.63 24.29
CA GLY A 1057 -39.47 8.51 24.01
C GLY A 1057 -38.63 8.93 25.23
N ASP A 1058 -39.23 9.00 26.43
CA ASP A 1058 -38.62 9.64 27.62
C ASP A 1058 -38.17 8.66 28.72
N VAL A 1059 -38.09 7.35 28.43
CA VAL A 1059 -37.58 6.35 29.38
C VAL A 1059 -36.08 6.14 29.17
N GLU A 1060 -35.27 6.28 30.22
CA GLU A 1060 -33.83 5.99 30.18
C GLU A 1060 -33.54 4.64 29.52
N SER A 1061 -32.63 4.62 28.55
CA SER A 1061 -32.38 3.46 27.70
C SER A 1061 -31.98 2.23 28.53
N VAL A 1062 -32.91 1.29 28.70
CA VAL A 1062 -32.66 0.00 29.35
C VAL A 1062 -31.46 -0.65 28.63
N PRO A 1063 -30.35 -0.93 29.33
CA PRO A 1063 -29.11 -1.29 28.66
C PRO A 1063 -29.28 -2.59 27.89
N VAL A 1064 -28.99 -2.54 26.59
CA VAL A 1064 -29.06 -3.69 25.68
C VAL A 1064 -28.04 -4.74 26.14
N LEU A 1065 -28.49 -5.69 26.95
CA LEU A 1065 -27.71 -6.83 27.36
C LEU A 1065 -27.47 -7.70 26.11
N ALA A 1066 -26.21 -7.73 25.67
CA ALA A 1066 -25.75 -8.65 24.64
C ALA A 1066 -26.20 -10.09 24.99
N PRO A 1067 -26.54 -10.93 23.98
CA PRO A 1067 -27.01 -12.29 24.23
C PRO A 1067 -26.03 -13.04 25.13
N ALA A 1068 -26.56 -13.72 26.16
CA ALA A 1068 -25.84 -14.15 27.37
C ALA A 1068 -24.78 -15.27 27.18
N PHE A 1069 -24.27 -15.45 25.96
CA PHE A 1069 -23.30 -16.46 25.55
C PHE A 1069 -22.02 -15.88 24.92
N SER A 1070 -21.70 -14.61 25.15
CA SER A 1070 -20.34 -14.10 24.96
C SER A 1070 -19.42 -14.65 26.07
N ASN A 1071 -18.40 -15.42 25.66
CA ASN A 1071 -17.59 -16.21 26.60
C ASN A 1071 -16.27 -15.52 26.98
N ASP A 1072 -16.29 -14.19 27.07
CA ASP A 1072 -15.12 -13.38 27.41
C ASP A 1072 -14.98 -13.12 28.91
N ALA A 1073 -13.80 -13.44 29.44
CA ALA A 1073 -13.46 -13.33 30.85
C ALA A 1073 -12.34 -12.31 31.10
N GLY A 1074 -12.46 -11.12 30.48
CA GLY A 1074 -11.54 -9.99 30.63
C GLY A 1074 -11.63 -9.32 32.01
N GLY A 1075 -11.10 -9.97 33.05
CA GLY A 1075 -11.14 -9.46 34.42
C GLY A 1075 -10.14 -8.32 34.67
N SER A 1076 -10.65 -7.11 34.93
CA SER A 1076 -9.88 -6.00 35.50
C SER A 1076 -9.42 -6.32 36.93
N GLY A 1077 -8.21 -5.86 37.32
CA GLY A 1077 -7.50 -6.49 38.45
C GLY A 1077 -6.61 -5.64 39.35
N ARG A 1078 -6.06 -4.49 38.91
CA ARG A 1078 -5.55 -3.37 39.74
C ARG A 1078 -4.86 -2.28 38.92
#